data_AF-A0A946QCY5-F1
#
_entry.id   AF-A0A946QCY5-F1
#
_cell.length_a   1.000
_cell.length_b   1.000
_cell.length_c   1.000
_cell.angle_alpha   90.00
_cell.angle_beta   90.00
_cell.angle_gamma   90.00
#
_symmetry.space_group_name_H-M   'P 1'
#
loop_
_entity.id
_entity.type
_entity.pdbx_description
1 polymer ?
#
loop_
_entity_poly.entity_id
_entity_poly.type
_entity_poly.pdbx_seq_one_letter_code
_entity_poly.pdbx_strand_id
1 'polypeptide(L)'
;FTVDRRWLISEFIFNAKINRLLDYEPTRTIDGQRMLVIGDNGVNLGTRFGGGSLRQSITNPFLLPTNIGVRYYDNTMLAGGHLLTMISNARKIAAYMASERTMKAHYPAMYRIMKLELEHLETLRLRVEFLNLHVARVTRDIYQEKDEKLLPQFVRTSVEPIPVYGTDGDGNPIRRTNLELLRTRYGDDLQAVYRGIALYSGDGVTFEQIIEKCEQEWFTFGVHEKRLRARVTLMMVLHKQWDMSLVTEDVGKRNIQFPEYSPLSDTEMVVINSAIENHRKKGDTYRQIIDKCMAEWTRTFEAERIASGDVGDSRVAELVDEMFIKIIERKPTEQEAKDVLALTNVYMKTLGNQQAITKLIETLVLSSEFVYRFEFGQGQMDDHGRRMMSPRDASYALAYALTDSSPDDALVAAVNRGELRTREDYRREVVRMLQRRDQYYVIDETVQKAGFNSSITNTPIRKLRFFREFFGYVKAMTIFKDDARFSNGASYDGVKGRLVDEADMLVDHIIQQDNRVFENLLTTESFYVYHSGNNESMKAASDRIRKIYDYFRRFDWEEFTEEELYKHWEFIDEMKMMGTVFADFQTNTKRRTNWVRTFKSQMTSYSFRYANGQQTAAPYDATGMAYWNKSDASTRTGQQMRGPDVGRFFNIDFSNWDYPTTQPAKVDHRKGMLTHPAWLIAHSLNLETDPVRRGKWVREKLLAGTIRDVPITVDALVPEDHHRTLRQRLDEKTQESYCWTCHKK
;
A
#
# COMPACT_ATOMS: atom_id res chain seq x y z
N PHE A 1 -13.56 27.49 -10.60
CA PHE A 1 -12.75 28.18 -9.58
C PHE A 1 -13.68 29.10 -8.83
N THR A 2 -13.76 28.99 -7.51
CA THR A 2 -14.46 29.99 -6.70
C THR A 2 -13.65 31.29 -6.77
N VAL A 3 -14.33 32.44 -6.73
CA VAL A 3 -13.65 33.75 -6.58
C VAL A 3 -13.05 33.88 -5.17
N ASP A 4 -13.54 33.04 -4.26
CA ASP A 4 -13.16 32.98 -2.86
C ASP A 4 -12.33 31.73 -2.56
N ARG A 5 -11.00 31.87 -2.63
CA ARG A 5 -10.01 30.79 -2.38
C ARG A 5 -9.62 30.64 -0.91
N ARG A 6 -10.39 31.20 0.03
CA ARG A 6 -10.00 31.25 1.45
C ARG A 6 -9.79 29.87 2.07
N TRP A 7 -10.49 28.84 1.56
CA TRP A 7 -10.41 27.45 2.00
C TRP A 7 -10.20 26.52 0.82
N LEU A 8 -9.15 25.71 0.85
CA LEU A 8 -8.85 24.72 -0.17
C LEU A 8 -8.68 23.33 0.45
N ILE A 9 -9.26 22.31 -0.20
CA ILE A 9 -9.10 20.91 0.18
C ILE A 9 -8.40 20.19 -0.97
N SER A 10 -7.42 19.36 -0.64
CA SER A 10 -6.81 18.45 -1.59
C SER A 10 -6.53 17.11 -0.95
N GLU A 11 -6.73 16.03 -1.70
CA GLU A 11 -6.30 14.69 -1.30
C GLU A 11 -4.80 14.65 -1.02
N PHE A 12 -4.00 15.43 -1.76
CA PHE A 12 -2.55 15.47 -1.61
C PHE A 12 -2.16 16.11 -0.28
N ILE A 13 -2.81 17.22 0.07
CA ILE A 13 -2.61 17.91 1.36
C ILE A 13 -3.01 16.99 2.51
N PHE A 14 -4.19 16.37 2.44
CA PHE A 14 -4.66 15.43 3.44
C PHE A 14 -3.66 14.27 3.59
N ASN A 15 -3.32 13.60 2.49
CA ASN A 15 -2.43 12.45 2.48
C ASN A 15 -1.03 12.80 3.02
N ALA A 16 -0.45 13.94 2.64
CA ALA A 16 0.85 14.38 3.14
C ALA A 16 0.83 14.65 4.65
N LYS A 17 -0.19 15.36 5.17
CA LYS A 17 -0.35 15.60 6.61
C LYS A 17 -0.50 14.28 7.38
N ILE A 18 -1.33 13.36 6.88
CA ILE A 18 -1.51 12.03 7.50
C ILE A 18 -0.22 11.22 7.48
N ASN A 19 0.50 11.18 6.35
CA ASN A 19 1.76 10.44 6.25
C ASN A 19 2.74 10.92 7.32
N ARG A 20 2.85 12.24 7.51
CA ARG A 20 3.69 12.84 8.54
C ARG A 20 3.27 12.47 9.97
N LEU A 21 1.97 12.52 10.29
CA LEU A 21 1.48 12.17 11.63
C LEU A 21 1.63 10.68 11.96
N LEU A 22 1.71 9.83 10.94
CA LEU A 22 1.88 8.39 11.07
C LEU A 22 3.33 7.92 10.88
N ASP A 23 4.28 8.87 10.80
CA ASP A 23 5.70 8.61 10.50
C ASP A 23 5.87 7.67 9.29
N TYR A 24 5.00 7.85 8.30
CA TYR A 24 4.89 6.99 7.12
C TYR A 24 5.73 7.55 5.97
N GLU A 25 6.90 6.94 5.78
CA GLU A 25 7.84 7.26 4.70
C GLU A 25 7.83 6.16 3.64
N PRO A 26 7.00 6.28 2.59
CA PRO A 26 6.91 5.27 1.55
C PRO A 26 8.19 5.22 0.70
N THR A 27 8.81 4.05 0.65
CA THR A 27 9.96 3.81 -0.23
C THR A 27 9.64 2.81 -1.33
N ARG A 28 10.18 3.01 -2.53
CA ARG A 28 10.14 2.05 -3.63
C ARG A 28 11.54 1.78 -4.17
N THR A 29 11.75 0.57 -4.66
CA THR A 29 12.91 0.28 -5.50
C THR A 29 12.65 0.89 -6.88
N ILE A 30 13.47 1.84 -7.31
CA ILE A 30 13.43 2.49 -8.62
C ILE A 30 14.81 2.35 -9.24
N ASP A 31 14.90 1.73 -10.42
CA ASP A 31 16.14 1.41 -11.12
C ASP A 31 17.16 0.69 -10.22
N GLY A 32 16.67 -0.22 -9.38
CA GLY A 32 17.49 -1.00 -8.44
C GLY A 32 17.86 -0.29 -7.13
N GLN A 33 17.50 0.99 -6.96
CA GLN A 33 17.80 1.77 -5.75
C GLN A 33 16.55 2.03 -4.92
N ARG A 34 16.67 1.96 -3.59
CA ARG A 34 15.55 2.27 -2.67
C ARG A 34 15.40 3.79 -2.53
N MET A 35 14.32 4.33 -3.07
CA MET A 35 14.03 5.77 -3.11
C MET A 35 12.76 6.11 -2.32
N LEU A 36 12.75 7.28 -1.67
CA LEU A 36 11.53 7.87 -1.10
C LEU A 36 10.59 8.31 -2.24
N VAL A 37 9.29 8.03 -2.10
CA VAL A 37 8.27 8.37 -3.11
C VAL A 37 7.12 9.16 -2.48
N ILE A 38 7.10 10.46 -2.74
CA ILE A 38 6.05 11.36 -2.26
C ILE A 38 4.72 11.01 -2.93
N GLY A 39 3.65 11.00 -2.14
CA GLY A 39 2.28 10.73 -2.62
C GLY A 39 1.93 9.24 -2.72
N ASP A 40 2.86 8.32 -2.45
CA ASP A 40 2.52 6.91 -2.25
C ASP A 40 1.91 6.75 -0.86
N ASN A 41 0.65 6.33 -0.78
CA ASN A 41 -0.07 6.18 0.50
C ASN A 41 -0.25 4.73 0.92
N GLY A 42 0.60 3.83 0.39
CA GLY A 42 0.55 2.41 0.70
C GLY A 42 -0.63 1.69 0.05
N VAL A 43 -1.29 2.28 -0.94
CA VAL A 43 -2.34 1.62 -1.72
C VAL A 43 -1.68 0.65 -2.70
N ASN A 44 -1.44 -0.58 -2.25
CA ASN A 44 -0.86 -1.63 -3.07
C ASN A 44 -1.93 -2.56 -3.69
N LEU A 45 -1.62 -3.01 -4.90
CA LEU A 45 -2.36 -3.91 -5.81
C LEU A 45 -3.03 -5.17 -5.22
N GLY A 46 -2.66 -5.59 -4.01
CA GLY A 46 -3.16 -6.82 -3.40
C GLY A 46 -4.31 -6.63 -2.40
N THR A 47 -4.61 -5.41 -1.97
CA THR A 47 -5.53 -5.17 -0.85
C THR A 47 -6.83 -4.55 -1.35
N ARG A 48 -7.59 -5.32 -2.15
CA ARG A 48 -8.98 -4.95 -2.55
C ARG A 48 -9.93 -4.80 -1.35
N PHE A 49 -9.50 -5.20 -0.14
CA PHE A 49 -10.28 -5.21 1.10
C PHE A 49 -9.55 -4.55 2.29
N GLY A 50 -8.84 -3.44 2.05
CA GLY A 50 -8.07 -2.76 3.11
C GLY A 50 -6.78 -3.51 3.42
N GLY A 51 -5.66 -2.82 3.37
CA GLY A 51 -4.39 -3.47 3.69
C GLY A 51 -4.16 -3.54 5.19
N GLY A 52 -3.22 -4.40 5.60
CA GLY A 52 -2.91 -4.67 7.00
C GLY A 52 -2.18 -3.57 7.76
N SER A 53 -1.85 -2.43 7.13
CA SER A 53 -1.15 -1.32 7.78
C SER A 53 -2.11 -0.22 8.25
N LEU A 54 -1.73 0.49 9.32
CA LEU A 54 -2.50 1.63 9.84
C LEU A 54 -2.81 2.67 8.76
N ARG A 55 -1.81 3.02 7.93
CA ARG A 55 -1.95 4.04 6.88
C ARG A 55 -3.04 3.69 5.86
N GLN A 56 -3.12 2.41 5.46
CA GLN A 56 -4.14 1.92 4.51
C GLN A 56 -5.56 1.96 5.10
N SER A 57 -5.68 2.01 6.43
CA SER A 57 -6.97 2.11 7.11
C SER A 57 -7.50 3.54 7.22
N ILE A 58 -6.70 4.56 6.88
CA ILE A 58 -7.09 5.97 6.89
C ILE A 58 -7.72 6.32 5.54
N THR A 59 -8.98 6.73 5.57
CA THR A 59 -9.77 7.03 4.37
C THR A 59 -9.81 8.53 4.14
N ASN A 60 -9.50 8.99 2.93
CA ASN A 60 -9.73 10.40 2.58
C ASN A 60 -11.24 10.70 2.63
N PRO A 61 -11.70 11.63 3.50
CA PRO A 61 -13.13 11.92 3.63
C PRO A 61 -13.67 12.79 2.49
N PHE A 62 -12.85 13.25 1.54
CA PHE A 62 -13.26 14.16 0.46
C PHE A 62 -13.36 13.42 -0.88
N LEU A 63 -14.54 13.47 -1.49
CA LEU A 63 -14.79 12.95 -2.83
C LEU A 63 -14.48 14.04 -3.86
N LEU A 64 -13.20 14.18 -4.22
CA LEU A 64 -12.79 15.17 -5.22
C LEU A 64 -13.16 14.72 -6.65
N PRO A 65 -13.39 15.65 -7.59
CA PRO A 65 -13.73 15.32 -8.98
C PRO A 65 -12.70 14.38 -9.63
N THR A 66 -13.18 13.46 -10.48
CA THR A 66 -12.36 12.46 -11.19
C THR A 66 -11.45 13.04 -12.27
N ASN A 67 -11.61 14.32 -12.63
CA ASN A 67 -10.76 14.99 -13.61
C ASN A 67 -9.36 15.21 -13.02
N ILE A 68 -8.36 14.74 -13.74
CA ILE A 68 -6.95 14.78 -13.33
C ILE A 68 -6.52 16.26 -13.31
N GLY A 69 -5.96 16.72 -12.19
CA GLY A 69 -5.30 18.03 -12.10
C GLY A 69 -5.26 18.66 -10.71
N VAL A 70 -5.20 19.99 -10.62
CA VAL A 70 -5.25 20.73 -9.35
C VAL A 70 -6.63 20.55 -8.70
N ARG A 71 -6.76 19.49 -7.89
CA ARG A 71 -7.93 19.12 -7.10
C ARG A 71 -7.95 19.95 -5.80
N TYR A 72 -8.33 21.23 -5.89
CA TYR A 72 -8.31 22.16 -4.73
C TYR A 72 -9.67 22.57 -4.18
N TYR A 73 -10.79 22.22 -4.83
CA TYR A 73 -12.09 22.57 -4.27
C TYR A 73 -13.20 21.61 -4.71
N ASP A 74 -14.09 21.38 -3.76
CA ASP A 74 -15.43 20.87 -3.98
C ASP A 74 -16.39 21.81 -3.24
N ASN A 75 -17.52 22.13 -3.86
CA ASN A 75 -18.57 22.95 -3.26
C ASN A 75 -19.69 22.10 -2.65
N THR A 76 -19.55 20.77 -2.65
CA THR A 76 -20.53 19.88 -2.01
C THR A 76 -20.55 20.08 -0.50
N MET A 77 -21.75 20.00 0.08
CA MET A 77 -21.93 20.11 1.52
C MET A 77 -21.42 18.84 2.20
N LEU A 78 -20.62 18.99 3.26
CA LEU A 78 -20.18 17.86 4.07
C LEU A 78 -21.37 17.24 4.82
N ALA A 79 -21.76 16.03 4.42
CA ALA A 79 -22.74 15.21 5.13
C ALA A 79 -22.18 14.50 6.39
N GLY A 80 -23.07 13.93 7.20
CA GLY A 80 -22.71 13.17 8.41
C GLY A 80 -21.77 11.98 8.14
N GLY A 81 -21.84 11.37 6.95
CA GLY A 81 -20.91 10.30 6.55
C GLY A 81 -19.45 10.76 6.48
N HIS A 82 -19.20 12.00 6.03
CA HIS A 82 -17.85 12.57 6.02
C HIS A 82 -17.35 12.81 7.45
N LEU A 83 -18.20 13.36 8.32
CA LEU A 83 -17.86 13.58 9.72
C LEU A 83 -17.50 12.28 10.44
N LEU A 84 -18.28 11.20 10.23
CA LEU A 84 -17.98 9.88 10.82
C LEU A 84 -16.63 9.35 10.35
N THR A 85 -16.29 9.55 9.07
CA THR A 85 -14.99 9.16 8.50
C THR A 85 -13.85 9.97 9.13
N MET A 86 -14.02 11.29 9.26
CA MET A 86 -13.05 12.17 9.92
C MET A 86 -12.83 11.78 11.38
N ILE A 87 -13.89 11.50 12.14
CA ILE A 87 -13.80 11.04 13.54
C ILE A 87 -13.08 9.69 13.62
N SER A 88 -13.42 8.76 12.73
CA SER A 88 -12.76 7.45 12.66
C SER A 88 -11.26 7.57 12.38
N ASN A 89 -10.88 8.42 11.43
CA ASN A 89 -9.48 8.72 11.16
C ASN A 89 -8.79 9.36 12.36
N ALA A 90 -9.41 10.39 12.96
CA ALA A 90 -8.85 11.10 14.11
C ALA A 90 -8.56 10.15 15.28
N ARG A 91 -9.48 9.22 15.58
CA ARG A 91 -9.27 8.17 16.60
C ARG A 91 -8.07 7.29 16.30
N LYS A 92 -7.94 6.83 15.04
CA LYS A 92 -6.82 5.97 14.61
C LYS A 92 -5.48 6.69 14.69
N ILE A 93 -5.44 7.96 14.26
CA ILE A 93 -4.25 8.80 14.31
C ILE A 93 -3.86 9.08 15.77
N ALA A 94 -4.84 9.47 16.61
CA ALA A 94 -4.62 9.72 18.02
C ALA A 94 -4.12 8.48 18.76
N ALA A 95 -4.71 7.30 18.50
CA ALA A 95 -4.26 6.05 19.08
C ALA A 95 -2.81 5.69 18.69
N TYR A 96 -2.39 6.00 17.46
CA TYR A 96 -1.01 5.81 17.03
C TYR A 96 -0.05 6.80 17.68
N MET A 97 -0.38 8.09 17.65
CA MET A 97 0.44 9.15 18.23
C MET A 97 0.61 8.97 19.74
N ALA A 98 -0.46 8.55 20.43
CA ALA A 98 -0.47 8.27 21.86
C ALA A 98 -0.05 6.83 22.22
N SER A 99 0.53 6.08 21.29
CA SER A 99 1.15 4.79 21.62
C SER A 99 2.52 5.00 22.25
N GLU A 100 2.89 4.16 23.22
CA GLU A 100 4.13 4.32 23.98
C GLU A 100 5.37 4.48 23.09
N ARG A 101 5.49 3.64 22.07
CA ARG A 101 6.61 3.68 21.12
C ARG A 101 6.71 5.03 20.42
N THR A 102 5.59 5.53 19.90
CA THR A 102 5.55 6.79 19.16
C THR A 102 5.75 7.99 20.09
N MET A 103 5.14 7.97 21.28
CA MET A 103 5.33 9.01 22.31
C MET A 103 6.81 9.17 22.68
N LYS A 104 7.48 8.06 23.01
CA LYS A 104 8.91 8.06 23.35
C LYS A 104 9.79 8.60 22.23
N ALA A 105 9.47 8.29 20.97
CA ALA A 105 10.29 8.65 19.83
C ALA A 105 10.10 10.11 19.38
N HIS A 106 8.87 10.64 19.44
CA HIS A 106 8.51 11.86 18.71
C HIS A 106 7.84 12.96 19.54
N TYR A 107 7.36 12.65 20.75
CA TYR A 107 6.52 13.54 21.56
C TYR A 107 7.01 13.64 23.02
N PRO A 108 8.16 14.32 23.27
CA PRO A 108 8.76 14.40 24.59
C PRO A 108 7.87 15.03 25.66
N ALA A 109 7.06 16.06 25.35
CA ALA A 109 6.15 16.64 26.34
C ALA A 109 5.04 15.65 26.70
N MET A 110 4.45 14.99 25.71
CA MET A 110 3.47 13.92 25.91
C MET A 110 4.05 12.76 26.73
N TYR A 111 5.25 12.29 26.39
CA TYR A 111 5.90 11.19 27.11
C TYR A 111 6.20 11.56 28.57
N ARG A 112 6.63 12.79 28.85
CA ARG A 112 6.85 13.24 30.24
C ARG A 112 5.59 13.13 31.10
N ILE A 113 4.42 13.44 30.55
CA ILE A 113 3.13 13.32 31.26
C ILE A 113 2.78 11.85 31.49
N MET A 114 2.99 11.00 30.48
CA MET A 114 2.62 9.59 30.52
C MET A 114 3.63 8.68 31.23
N LYS A 115 4.84 9.16 31.53
CA LYS A 115 5.97 8.34 31.98
C LYS A 115 5.61 7.40 33.14
N LEU A 116 5.04 7.94 34.22
CA LEU A 116 4.68 7.15 35.41
C LEU A 116 3.61 6.09 35.09
N GLU A 117 2.60 6.46 34.30
CA GLU A 117 1.53 5.54 33.91
C GLU A 117 2.05 4.41 33.01
N LEU A 118 2.97 4.71 32.09
CA LEU A 118 3.62 3.73 31.23
C LEU A 118 4.51 2.77 32.03
N GLU A 119 5.26 3.27 33.03
CA GLU A 119 6.04 2.44 33.94
C GLU A 119 5.14 1.47 34.72
N HIS A 120 4.01 1.95 35.25
CA HIS A 120 3.03 1.10 35.94
C HIS A 120 2.43 0.03 35.00
N LEU A 121 2.07 0.42 33.78
CA LEU A 121 1.53 -0.51 32.77
C LEU A 121 2.53 -1.59 32.39
N GLU A 122 3.82 -1.26 32.26
CA GLU A 122 4.87 -2.23 31.97
C GLU A 122 5.07 -3.20 33.14
N THR A 123 5.09 -2.72 34.39
CA THR A 123 5.13 -3.59 35.57
C THR A 123 3.95 -4.54 35.62
N LEU A 124 2.72 -4.04 35.39
CA LEU A 124 1.51 -4.87 35.33
C LEU A 124 1.60 -5.92 34.20
N ARG A 125 2.10 -5.53 33.02
CA ARG A 125 2.28 -6.43 31.87
C ARG A 125 3.24 -7.56 32.22
N LEU A 126 4.40 -7.24 32.78
CA LEU A 126 5.42 -8.21 33.20
C LEU A 126 4.89 -9.17 34.27
N ARG A 127 4.14 -8.66 35.26
CA ARG A 127 3.50 -9.50 36.30
C ARG A 127 2.50 -10.49 35.71
N VAL A 128 1.61 -10.04 34.82
CA VAL A 128 0.64 -10.93 34.16
C VAL A 128 1.29 -11.93 33.24
N GLU A 129 2.31 -11.53 32.48
CA GLU A 129 3.06 -12.43 31.61
C GLU A 129 3.74 -13.53 32.44
N PHE A 130 4.46 -13.15 33.50
CA PHE A 130 5.10 -14.08 34.43
C PHE A 130 4.08 -15.04 35.06
N LEU A 131 2.98 -14.52 35.60
CA LEU A 131 1.97 -15.36 36.25
C LEU A 131 1.23 -16.28 35.26
N ASN A 132 0.91 -15.82 34.06
CA ASN A 132 0.29 -16.68 33.05
C ASN A 132 1.17 -17.90 32.72
N LEU A 133 2.49 -17.77 32.83
CA LEU A 133 3.44 -18.85 32.57
C LEU A 133 3.73 -19.71 33.81
N HIS A 134 3.76 -19.10 35.00
CA HIS A 134 4.38 -19.73 36.17
C HIS A 134 3.51 -19.75 37.44
N VAL A 135 2.26 -19.28 37.40
CA VAL A 135 1.37 -19.23 38.58
C VAL A 135 1.25 -20.56 39.30
N ALA A 136 1.13 -21.69 38.58
CA ALA A 136 1.05 -23.01 39.18
C ALA A 136 2.31 -23.40 39.99
N ARG A 137 3.48 -22.93 39.55
CA ARG A 137 4.73 -23.14 40.27
C ARG A 137 4.79 -22.23 41.49
N VAL A 138 4.49 -20.94 41.32
CA VAL A 138 4.50 -19.94 42.39
C VAL A 138 3.54 -20.34 43.52
N THR A 139 2.32 -20.77 43.19
CA THR A 139 1.36 -21.21 44.21
C THR A 139 1.81 -22.47 44.94
N ARG A 140 2.45 -23.42 44.25
CA ARG A 140 3.03 -24.60 44.89
C ARG A 140 4.18 -24.23 45.84
N ASP A 141 5.03 -23.28 45.46
CA ASP A 141 6.14 -22.83 46.31
C ASP A 141 5.62 -22.12 47.58
N ILE A 142 4.49 -21.39 47.50
CA ILE A 142 3.84 -20.73 48.65
C ILE A 142 3.10 -21.73 49.56
N TYR A 143 2.25 -22.59 49.00
CA TYR A 143 1.30 -23.43 49.77
C TYR A 143 1.76 -24.88 49.97
N GLN A 144 2.82 -25.31 49.27
CA GLN A 144 3.37 -26.66 49.32
C GLN A 144 2.27 -27.71 49.11
N GLU A 145 2.21 -28.76 49.94
CA GLU A 145 1.22 -29.83 49.86
C GLU A 145 -0.24 -29.36 50.03
N LYS A 146 -0.46 -28.13 50.53
CA LYS A 146 -1.82 -27.57 50.67
C LYS A 146 -2.37 -27.02 49.36
N ASP A 147 -1.52 -26.79 48.35
CA ASP A 147 -1.90 -26.23 47.05
C ASP A 147 -3.00 -27.05 46.38
N GLU A 148 -2.85 -28.38 46.34
CA GLU A 148 -3.80 -29.29 45.69
C GLU A 148 -5.21 -29.22 46.30
N LYS A 149 -5.30 -29.02 47.63
CA LYS A 149 -6.58 -28.91 48.35
C LYS A 149 -7.31 -27.58 48.09
N LEU A 150 -6.61 -26.60 47.51
CA LEU A 150 -7.14 -25.29 47.17
C LEU A 150 -7.60 -25.19 45.71
N LEU A 151 -7.22 -26.14 44.86
CA LEU A 151 -7.62 -26.17 43.44
C LEU A 151 -9.14 -26.38 43.27
N PRO A 152 -9.73 -25.86 42.18
CA PRO A 152 -11.12 -26.13 41.85
C PRO A 152 -11.34 -27.62 41.60
N GLN A 153 -12.53 -28.11 41.94
CA GLN A 153 -12.92 -29.49 41.62
C GLN A 153 -13.02 -29.66 40.11
N PHE A 154 -12.22 -30.56 39.55
CA PHE A 154 -12.22 -30.83 38.11
C PHE A 154 -13.54 -31.45 37.65
N VAL A 155 -14.10 -30.88 36.58
CA VAL A 155 -15.31 -31.39 35.91
C VAL A 155 -14.98 -31.59 34.44
N ARG A 156 -15.22 -32.81 33.94
CA ARG A 156 -15.02 -33.16 32.53
C ARG A 156 -15.99 -32.39 31.62
N THR A 157 -15.45 -31.91 30.52
CA THR A 157 -16.14 -31.18 29.46
C THR A 157 -16.89 -32.17 28.59
N SER A 158 -18.21 -31.96 28.45
CA SER A 158 -19.01 -32.72 27.49
C SER A 158 -18.76 -32.20 26.06
N VAL A 159 -18.38 -33.11 25.16
CA VAL A 159 -18.15 -32.83 23.74
C VAL A 159 -18.92 -33.85 22.90
N GLU A 160 -19.48 -33.41 21.78
CA GLU A 160 -20.20 -34.29 20.85
C GLU A 160 -19.26 -35.35 20.25
N PRO A 161 -19.75 -36.58 19.98
CA PRO A 161 -18.96 -37.61 19.33
C PRO A 161 -18.45 -37.15 17.96
N ILE A 162 -17.15 -37.31 17.71
CA ILE A 162 -16.58 -36.99 16.40
C ILE A 162 -16.97 -38.09 15.40
N PRO A 163 -17.59 -37.75 14.26
CA PRO A 163 -17.94 -38.73 13.24
C PRO A 163 -16.67 -39.37 12.66
N VAL A 164 -16.69 -40.70 12.57
CA VAL A 164 -15.66 -41.48 11.88
C VAL A 164 -16.08 -41.58 10.42
N TYR A 165 -15.26 -41.07 9.52
CA TYR A 165 -15.44 -41.24 8.09
C TYR A 165 -14.65 -42.48 7.64
N GLY A 166 -15.17 -43.23 6.67
CA GLY A 166 -14.48 -44.39 6.10
C GLY A 166 -13.18 -44.01 5.38
N THR A 167 -12.61 -44.93 4.62
CA THR A 167 -11.43 -44.67 3.81
C THR A 167 -11.81 -44.24 2.39
N ASP A 168 -10.95 -43.46 1.73
CA ASP A 168 -11.05 -43.21 0.29
C ASP A 168 -10.64 -44.45 -0.53
N GLY A 169 -10.70 -44.34 -1.86
CA GLY A 169 -10.37 -45.43 -2.78
C GLY A 169 -8.93 -45.94 -2.68
N ASP A 170 -8.04 -45.16 -2.05
CA ASP A 170 -6.63 -45.48 -1.82
C ASP A 170 -6.37 -46.03 -0.40
N GLY A 171 -7.43 -46.24 0.39
CA GLY A 171 -7.33 -46.74 1.77
C GLY A 171 -6.97 -45.67 2.81
N ASN A 172 -6.92 -44.39 2.43
CA ASN A 172 -6.61 -43.32 3.37
C ASN A 172 -7.87 -42.89 4.15
N PRO A 173 -7.78 -42.55 5.44
CA PRO A 173 -8.92 -42.02 6.19
C PRO A 173 -9.49 -40.76 5.53
N ILE A 174 -10.80 -40.69 5.30
CA ILE A 174 -11.46 -39.50 4.76
C ILE A 174 -11.40 -38.38 5.81
N ARG A 175 -10.65 -37.31 5.50
CA ARG A 175 -10.51 -36.13 6.37
C ARG A 175 -11.43 -35.02 5.86
N ARG A 176 -12.48 -34.67 6.61
CA ARG A 176 -13.30 -33.47 6.31
C ARG A 176 -12.76 -32.18 6.90
N THR A 177 -11.71 -32.28 7.72
CA THR A 177 -11.11 -31.15 8.42
C THR A 177 -9.70 -30.92 7.89
N ASN A 178 -9.39 -29.71 7.43
CA ASN A 178 -8.05 -29.34 6.96
C ASN A 178 -7.26 -28.68 8.09
N LEU A 179 -6.08 -29.21 8.45
CA LEU A 179 -5.19 -28.67 9.48
C LEU A 179 -4.85 -27.19 9.24
N GLU A 180 -4.72 -26.77 7.98
CA GLU A 180 -4.44 -25.38 7.63
C GLU A 180 -5.64 -24.46 7.87
N LEU A 181 -6.86 -24.97 7.63
CA LEU A 181 -8.09 -24.25 7.99
C LEU A 181 -8.25 -24.18 9.50
N LEU A 182 -7.90 -25.24 10.24
CA LEU A 182 -7.88 -25.23 11.70
C LEU A 182 -6.86 -24.23 12.23
N ARG A 183 -5.66 -24.17 11.66
CA ARG A 183 -4.62 -23.20 12.02
C ARG A 183 -5.08 -21.76 11.78
N THR A 184 -5.69 -21.51 10.61
CA THR A 184 -6.21 -20.17 10.26
C THR A 184 -7.32 -19.73 11.20
N ARG A 185 -8.16 -20.66 11.67
CA ARG A 185 -9.35 -20.36 12.47
C ARG A 185 -9.12 -20.43 13.99
N TYR A 186 -8.17 -21.24 14.45
CA TYR A 186 -7.96 -21.61 15.86
C TYR A 186 -6.49 -21.59 16.29
N GLY A 187 -5.65 -20.75 15.67
CA GLY A 187 -4.18 -20.75 15.84
C GLY A 187 -3.70 -20.90 17.29
N ASP A 188 -4.16 -20.05 18.21
CA ASP A 188 -3.76 -20.09 19.63
C ASP A 188 -4.19 -21.37 20.35
N ASP A 189 -5.39 -21.87 20.04
CA ASP A 189 -5.93 -23.09 20.65
C ASP A 189 -5.22 -24.34 20.11
N LEU A 190 -4.87 -24.35 18.81
CA LEU A 190 -4.06 -25.40 18.22
C LEU A 190 -2.64 -25.42 18.80
N GLN A 191 -2.03 -24.25 19.03
CA GLN A 191 -0.74 -24.16 19.72
C GLN A 191 -0.81 -24.70 21.15
N ALA A 192 -1.88 -24.38 21.90
CA ALA A 192 -2.09 -24.93 23.24
C ALA A 192 -2.25 -26.46 23.21
N VAL A 193 -2.99 -27.00 22.24
CA VAL A 193 -3.12 -28.44 22.02
C VAL A 193 -1.77 -29.09 21.74
N TYR A 194 -0.97 -28.54 20.83
CA TYR A 194 0.34 -29.08 20.50
C TYR A 194 1.33 -29.02 21.67
N ARG A 195 1.29 -27.97 22.49
CA ARG A 195 2.06 -27.90 23.74
C ARG A 195 1.66 -29.02 24.70
N GLY A 196 0.37 -29.25 24.89
CA GLY A 196 -0.13 -30.32 25.76
C GLY A 196 0.29 -31.70 25.27
N ILE A 197 0.21 -31.95 23.96
CA ILE A 197 0.70 -33.19 23.34
C ILE A 197 2.20 -33.34 23.60
N ALA A 198 3.00 -32.32 23.34
CA ALA A 198 4.45 -32.37 23.58
C ALA A 198 4.81 -32.64 25.06
N LEU A 199 4.04 -32.08 25.99
CA LEU A 199 4.33 -32.18 27.43
C LEU A 199 3.95 -33.54 28.03
N TYR A 200 2.83 -34.12 27.60
CA TYR A 200 2.25 -35.31 28.22
C TYR A 200 2.43 -36.60 27.42
N SER A 201 2.98 -36.53 26.20
CA SER A 201 3.35 -37.71 25.43
C SER A 201 4.53 -38.43 26.08
N GLY A 202 4.50 -39.76 26.08
CA GLY A 202 5.57 -40.60 26.59
C GLY A 202 5.25 -42.08 26.38
N ASP A 203 6.23 -42.94 26.63
CA ASP A 203 6.07 -44.39 26.45
C ASP A 203 4.93 -44.93 27.31
N GLY A 204 3.96 -45.59 26.68
CA GLY A 204 2.81 -46.20 27.35
C GLY A 204 1.66 -45.25 27.73
N VAL A 205 1.72 -43.95 27.38
CA VAL A 205 0.63 -43.00 27.62
C VAL A 205 -0.35 -43.00 26.45
N THR A 206 -1.64 -43.24 26.71
CA THR A 206 -2.67 -43.18 25.66
C THR A 206 -3.04 -41.74 25.34
N PHE A 207 -3.54 -41.49 24.14
CA PHE A 207 -3.94 -40.13 23.76
C PHE A 207 -5.15 -39.63 24.57
N GLU A 208 -6.03 -40.53 25.03
CA GLU A 208 -7.10 -40.20 25.97
C GLU A 208 -6.57 -39.68 27.31
N GLN A 209 -5.47 -40.25 27.81
CA GLN A 209 -4.79 -39.76 29.02
C GLN A 209 -4.14 -38.39 28.79
N ILE A 210 -3.61 -38.14 27.59
CA ILE A 210 -3.09 -36.82 27.21
C ILE A 210 -4.23 -35.78 27.19
N ILE A 211 -5.38 -36.11 26.60
CA ILE A 211 -6.57 -35.25 26.61
C ILE A 211 -6.97 -34.91 28.03
N GLU A 212 -7.07 -35.91 28.92
CA GLU A 212 -7.45 -35.70 30.31
C GLU A 212 -6.49 -34.76 31.06
N LYS A 213 -5.18 -34.97 30.94
CA LYS A 213 -4.17 -34.12 31.58
C LYS A 213 -4.24 -32.67 31.06
N CYS A 214 -4.33 -32.49 29.73
CA CYS A 214 -4.45 -31.17 29.12
C CYS A 214 -5.73 -30.46 29.59
N GLU A 215 -6.85 -31.19 29.62
CA GLU A 215 -8.13 -30.64 30.04
C GLU A 215 -8.11 -30.22 31.51
N GLN A 216 -7.55 -31.05 32.39
CA GLN A 216 -7.40 -30.72 33.80
C GLN A 216 -6.52 -29.49 34.00
N GLU A 217 -5.42 -29.37 33.25
CA GLU A 217 -4.54 -28.19 33.28
C GLU A 217 -5.28 -26.93 32.85
N TRP A 218 -5.95 -26.94 31.69
CA TRP A 218 -6.70 -25.79 31.18
C TRP A 218 -7.88 -25.41 32.07
N PHE A 219 -8.56 -26.41 32.65
CA PHE A 219 -9.63 -26.20 33.63
C PHE A 219 -9.09 -25.51 34.88
N THR A 220 -8.00 -26.04 35.45
CA THR A 220 -7.36 -25.49 36.66
C THR A 220 -6.84 -24.08 36.41
N PHE A 221 -6.30 -23.84 35.22
CA PHE A 221 -5.87 -22.51 34.80
C PHE A 221 -7.05 -21.53 34.69
N GLY A 222 -8.26 -21.99 34.36
CA GLY A 222 -9.44 -21.14 34.19
C GLY A 222 -9.66 -20.67 32.75
N VAL A 223 -9.33 -21.52 31.77
CA VAL A 223 -9.68 -21.28 30.36
C VAL A 223 -11.20 -21.25 30.20
N HIS A 224 -11.73 -20.23 29.53
CA HIS A 224 -13.16 -20.06 29.32
C HIS A 224 -13.82 -21.30 28.69
N GLU A 225 -14.99 -21.72 29.19
CA GLU A 225 -15.67 -22.97 28.84
C GLU A 225 -15.75 -23.24 27.32
N LYS A 226 -16.14 -22.24 26.52
CA LYS A 226 -16.18 -22.34 25.06
C LYS A 226 -14.83 -22.70 24.42
N ARG A 227 -13.73 -22.10 24.90
CA ARG A 227 -12.37 -22.41 24.41
C ARG A 227 -11.89 -23.75 24.91
N LEU A 228 -12.17 -24.10 26.17
CA LEU A 228 -11.89 -25.41 26.73
C LEU A 228 -12.55 -26.51 25.89
N ARG A 229 -13.86 -26.38 25.63
CA ARG A 229 -14.62 -27.29 24.76
C ARG A 229 -14.00 -27.38 23.36
N ALA A 230 -13.67 -26.26 22.75
CA ALA A 230 -13.04 -26.23 21.43
C ALA A 230 -11.69 -26.97 21.41
N ARG A 231 -10.83 -26.79 22.42
CA ARG A 231 -9.54 -27.49 22.52
C ARG A 231 -9.73 -29.00 22.68
N VAL A 232 -10.64 -29.43 23.55
CA VAL A 232 -10.97 -30.86 23.72
C VAL A 232 -11.52 -31.44 22.41
N THR A 233 -12.44 -30.74 21.72
CA THR A 233 -12.93 -31.13 20.40
C THR A 233 -11.79 -31.26 19.38
N LEU A 234 -10.86 -30.31 19.33
CA LEU A 234 -9.70 -30.37 18.43
C LEU A 234 -8.83 -31.60 18.71
N MET A 235 -8.54 -31.90 19.99
CA MET A 235 -7.79 -33.09 20.34
C MET A 235 -8.54 -34.36 19.93
N MET A 236 -9.86 -34.44 20.16
CA MET A 236 -10.67 -35.58 19.72
C MET A 236 -10.69 -35.73 18.19
N VAL A 237 -10.72 -34.62 17.43
CA VAL A 237 -10.64 -34.64 15.96
C VAL A 237 -9.27 -35.16 15.51
N LEU A 238 -8.18 -34.69 16.11
CA LEU A 238 -6.83 -35.20 15.82
C LEU A 238 -6.78 -36.71 16.10
N HIS A 239 -7.25 -37.13 17.26
CA HIS A 239 -7.25 -38.53 17.65
C HIS A 239 -8.06 -39.45 16.72
N LYS A 240 -9.22 -39.00 16.22
CA LYS A 240 -10.14 -39.83 15.44
C LYS A 240 -9.96 -39.75 13.91
N GLN A 241 -9.43 -38.64 13.39
CA GLN A 241 -9.34 -38.41 11.93
C GLN A 241 -7.89 -38.36 11.41
N TRP A 242 -6.90 -38.32 12.29
CA TRP A 242 -5.49 -38.16 11.92
C TRP A 242 -4.63 -39.30 12.47
N ASP A 243 -3.53 -39.55 11.75
CA ASP A 243 -2.49 -40.47 12.22
C ASP A 243 -1.67 -39.77 13.30
N MET A 244 -1.81 -40.24 14.54
CA MET A 244 -1.14 -39.65 15.68
C MET A 244 0.38 -39.79 15.66
N SER A 245 0.92 -40.76 14.91
CA SER A 245 2.38 -40.88 14.73
C SER A 245 2.94 -39.66 13.98
N LEU A 246 2.26 -39.25 12.90
CA LEU A 246 2.61 -38.07 12.12
C LEU A 246 2.38 -36.77 12.89
N VAL A 247 1.32 -36.69 13.70
CA VAL A 247 1.07 -35.52 14.58
C VAL A 247 2.19 -35.39 15.61
N THR A 248 2.62 -36.49 16.22
CA THR A 248 3.70 -36.49 17.22
C THR A 248 5.04 -36.13 16.58
N GLU A 249 5.32 -36.64 15.37
CA GLU A 249 6.51 -36.26 14.60
C GLU A 249 6.51 -34.76 14.23
N ASP A 250 5.38 -34.22 13.77
CA ASP A 250 5.23 -32.79 13.46
C ASP A 250 5.42 -31.92 14.71
N VAL A 251 4.86 -32.34 15.85
CA VAL A 251 5.09 -31.68 17.15
C VAL A 251 6.58 -31.69 17.53
N GLY A 252 7.26 -32.81 17.35
CA GLY A 252 8.70 -32.93 17.60
C GLY A 252 9.55 -32.01 16.70
N LYS A 253 9.20 -31.89 15.42
CA LYS A 253 9.89 -31.00 14.46
C LYS A 253 9.71 -29.52 14.77
N ARG A 254 8.62 -29.13 15.45
CA ARG A 254 8.29 -27.72 15.73
C ARG A 254 9.12 -27.08 16.84
N ASN A 255 9.98 -27.85 17.52
CA ASN A 255 10.82 -27.37 18.62
C ASN A 255 10.02 -26.51 19.62
N ILE A 256 8.89 -27.04 20.10
CA ILE A 256 7.99 -26.34 21.01
C ILE A 256 8.73 -26.06 22.32
N GLN A 257 9.12 -24.81 22.54
CA GLN A 257 9.83 -24.37 23.74
C GLN A 257 8.85 -24.24 24.92
N PHE A 258 9.22 -24.82 26.05
CA PHE A 258 8.55 -24.58 27.33
C PHE A 258 9.31 -23.48 28.05
N PRO A 259 8.65 -22.37 28.44
CA PRO A 259 9.33 -21.31 29.18
C PRO A 259 9.90 -21.89 30.48
N GLU A 260 11.23 -21.87 30.62
CA GLU A 260 11.88 -22.22 31.88
C GLU A 260 11.41 -21.28 32.98
N TYR A 261 11.33 -21.79 34.20
CA TYR A 261 11.00 -20.96 35.35
C TYR A 261 12.15 -20.00 35.64
N SER A 262 11.90 -18.72 35.39
CA SER A 262 12.82 -17.64 35.78
C SER A 262 12.05 -16.67 36.67
N PRO A 263 12.34 -16.60 37.99
CA PRO A 263 11.68 -15.66 38.88
C PRO A 263 11.97 -14.22 38.43
N LEU A 264 11.04 -13.30 38.72
CA LEU A 264 11.32 -11.87 38.64
C LEU A 264 12.28 -11.47 39.77
N SER A 265 12.70 -10.20 39.81
CA SER A 265 13.55 -9.68 40.90
C SER A 265 12.96 -10.00 42.29
N ASP A 266 13.81 -10.20 43.30
CA ASP A 266 13.38 -10.54 44.67
C ASP A 266 12.28 -9.60 45.20
N THR A 267 12.39 -8.30 44.93
CA THR A 267 11.39 -7.29 45.30
C THR A 267 10.02 -7.53 44.66
N GLU A 268 10.00 -7.90 43.37
CA GLU A 268 8.76 -8.22 42.66
C GLU A 268 8.17 -9.54 43.12
N MET A 269 9.01 -10.54 43.41
CA MET A 269 8.55 -11.82 43.93
C MET A 269 7.90 -11.68 45.31
N VAL A 270 8.42 -10.79 46.17
CA VAL A 270 7.75 -10.47 47.46
C VAL A 270 6.35 -9.89 47.21
N VAL A 271 6.21 -8.92 46.30
CA VAL A 271 4.91 -8.31 45.98
C VAL A 271 3.93 -9.35 45.41
N ILE A 272 4.41 -10.22 44.51
CA ILE A 272 3.60 -11.29 43.91
C ILE A 272 3.13 -12.28 44.96
N ASN A 273 4.04 -12.77 45.81
CA ASN A 273 3.73 -13.77 46.83
C ASN A 273 2.70 -13.23 47.83
N SER A 274 2.92 -12.00 48.34
CA SER A 274 1.97 -11.38 49.27
C SER A 274 0.59 -11.17 48.65
N ALA A 275 0.50 -10.77 47.38
CA ALA A 275 -0.79 -10.62 46.71
C ALA A 275 -1.52 -11.96 46.55
N ILE A 276 -0.81 -13.03 46.17
CA ILE A 276 -1.38 -14.38 46.05
C ILE A 276 -1.90 -14.87 47.41
N GLU A 277 -1.12 -14.70 48.48
CA GLU A 277 -1.50 -15.05 49.85
C GLU A 277 -2.79 -14.34 50.29
N ASN A 278 -2.94 -13.07 49.92
CA ASN A 278 -4.11 -12.25 50.27
C ASN A 278 -5.37 -12.60 49.46
N HIS A 279 -5.23 -12.96 48.18
CA HIS A 279 -6.38 -13.09 47.27
C HIS A 279 -6.85 -14.51 46.99
N ARG A 280 -5.98 -15.51 47.15
CA ARG A 280 -6.32 -16.89 46.84
C ARG A 280 -7.34 -17.43 47.83
N LYS A 281 -8.40 -18.04 47.30
CA LYS A 281 -9.42 -18.77 48.05
C LYS A 281 -9.54 -20.19 47.53
N LYS A 282 -10.06 -21.09 48.37
CA LYS A 282 -10.35 -22.48 47.98
C LYS A 282 -11.33 -22.48 46.81
N GLY A 283 -10.98 -23.19 45.74
CA GLY A 283 -11.78 -23.31 44.53
C GLY A 283 -11.49 -22.25 43.46
N ASP A 284 -10.55 -21.32 43.69
CA ASP A 284 -10.13 -20.39 42.65
C ASP A 284 -9.30 -21.11 41.57
N THR A 285 -9.62 -20.85 40.30
CA THR A 285 -8.73 -21.12 39.16
C THR A 285 -7.53 -20.17 39.19
N TYR A 286 -6.43 -20.55 38.52
CA TYR A 286 -5.27 -19.66 38.44
C TYR A 286 -5.59 -18.31 37.79
N ARG A 287 -6.45 -18.29 36.78
CA ARG A 287 -6.89 -17.05 36.13
C ARG A 287 -7.60 -16.13 37.11
N GLN A 288 -8.47 -16.66 37.98
CA GLN A 288 -9.13 -15.86 39.00
C GLN A 288 -8.14 -15.29 40.03
N ILE A 289 -7.10 -16.05 40.40
CA ILE A 289 -6.03 -15.55 41.29
C ILE A 289 -5.30 -14.37 40.61
N ILE A 290 -4.89 -14.55 39.35
CA ILE A 290 -4.22 -13.52 38.55
C ILE A 290 -5.09 -12.26 38.44
N ASP A 291 -6.36 -12.41 38.07
CA ASP A 291 -7.27 -11.28 37.88
C ASP A 291 -7.48 -10.50 39.19
N LYS A 292 -7.55 -11.17 40.35
CA LYS A 292 -7.63 -10.52 41.67
C LYS A 292 -6.36 -9.76 42.04
N CYS A 293 -5.19 -10.38 41.86
CA CYS A 293 -3.90 -9.73 42.13
C CYS A 293 -3.72 -8.49 41.23
N MET A 294 -4.04 -8.62 39.95
CA MET A 294 -4.00 -7.51 38.99
C MET A 294 -4.96 -6.38 39.36
N ALA A 295 -6.15 -6.70 39.86
CA ALA A 295 -7.11 -5.69 40.32
C ALA A 295 -6.62 -4.94 41.57
N GLU A 296 -5.88 -5.58 42.48
CA GLU A 296 -5.19 -4.89 43.59
C GLU A 296 -4.11 -3.96 43.07
N TRP A 297 -3.13 -4.48 42.32
CA TRP A 297 -2.00 -3.66 41.85
C TRP A 297 -2.44 -2.49 40.97
N THR A 298 -3.46 -2.69 40.14
CA THR A 298 -4.04 -1.60 39.34
C THR A 298 -4.58 -0.47 40.22
N ARG A 299 -5.28 -0.81 41.32
CA ARG A 299 -5.79 0.18 42.28
C ARG A 299 -4.66 0.87 43.05
N THR A 300 -3.62 0.14 43.44
CA THR A 300 -2.44 0.72 44.11
C THR A 300 -1.75 1.74 43.21
N PHE A 301 -1.48 1.37 41.96
CA PHE A 301 -0.88 2.26 40.97
C PHE A 301 -1.78 3.44 40.61
N GLU A 302 -3.10 3.29 40.64
CA GLU A 302 -4.04 4.39 40.47
C GLU A 302 -3.97 5.37 41.65
N ALA A 303 -3.94 4.86 42.89
CA ALA A 303 -3.78 5.68 44.09
C ALA A 303 -2.44 6.43 44.09
N GLU A 304 -1.34 5.79 43.68
CA GLU A 304 -0.03 6.43 43.54
C GLU A 304 -0.05 7.56 42.50
N ARG A 305 -0.71 7.35 41.36
CA ARG A 305 -0.87 8.41 40.34
C ARG A 305 -1.67 9.59 40.90
N ILE A 306 -2.78 9.34 41.61
CA ILE A 306 -3.57 10.40 42.25
C ILE A 306 -2.73 11.15 43.29
N ALA A 307 -1.95 10.42 44.11
CA ALA A 307 -1.08 11.01 45.12
C ALA A 307 0.07 11.84 44.54
N SER A 308 0.54 11.51 43.32
CA SER A 308 1.56 12.29 42.61
C SER A 308 1.09 13.69 42.18
N GLY A 309 -0.22 13.94 42.26
CA GLY A 309 -0.84 15.22 41.95
C GLY A 309 -1.14 15.43 40.47
N ASP A 310 -1.82 16.53 40.18
CA ASP A 310 -2.14 16.92 38.80
C ASP A 310 -0.86 17.23 38.01
N VAL A 311 -0.91 16.98 36.70
CA VAL A 311 0.17 17.22 35.74
C VAL A 311 0.69 18.68 35.80
N GLY A 312 -0.19 19.62 36.18
CA GLY A 312 0.11 21.05 36.31
C GLY A 312 0.04 21.79 34.98
N ASP A 313 -0.50 23.01 35.00
CA ASP A 313 -0.80 23.80 33.79
C ASP A 313 0.43 24.02 32.89
N SER A 314 1.62 24.17 33.47
CA SER A 314 2.86 24.34 32.70
C SER A 314 3.15 23.15 31.78
N ARG A 315 2.99 21.92 32.27
CA ARG A 315 3.25 20.71 31.47
C ARG A 315 2.15 20.50 30.44
N VAL A 316 0.91 20.84 30.78
CA VAL A 316 -0.22 20.80 29.83
C VAL A 316 -0.02 21.83 28.73
N ALA A 317 0.48 23.04 29.04
CA ALA A 317 0.83 24.05 28.04
C ALA A 317 1.91 23.56 27.08
N GLU A 318 2.98 22.91 27.59
CA GLU A 318 4.02 22.31 26.76
C GLU A 318 3.47 21.21 25.83
N LEU A 319 2.55 20.38 26.32
CA LEU A 319 1.85 19.38 25.50
C LEU A 319 1.01 20.05 24.40
N VAL A 320 0.25 21.10 24.73
CA VAL A 320 -0.56 21.84 23.76
C VAL A 320 0.33 22.43 22.68
N ASP A 321 1.42 23.10 23.05
CA ASP A 321 2.41 23.64 22.11
C ASP A 321 3.00 22.55 21.21
N GLU A 322 3.40 21.42 21.78
CA GLU A 322 3.92 20.27 21.04
C GLU A 322 2.90 19.74 20.02
N MET A 323 1.64 19.57 20.43
CA MET A 323 0.57 19.08 19.54
C MET A 323 0.20 20.08 18.46
N PHE A 324 0.20 21.38 18.74
CA PHE A 324 0.01 22.41 17.71
C PHE A 324 1.14 22.40 16.69
N ILE A 325 2.40 22.34 17.13
CA ILE A 325 3.55 22.26 16.23
C ILE A 325 3.49 21.00 15.37
N LYS A 326 3.13 19.86 15.97
CA LYS A 326 3.12 18.56 15.27
C LYS A 326 1.90 18.39 14.37
N ILE A 327 0.71 18.86 14.76
CA ILE A 327 -0.53 18.63 13.98
C ILE A 327 -0.84 19.81 13.06
N ILE A 328 -0.75 21.03 13.59
CA ILE A 328 -1.13 22.28 12.89
C ILE A 328 0.08 22.96 12.22
N GLU A 329 1.31 22.58 12.57
CA GLU A 329 2.54 23.12 11.97
C GLU A 329 2.73 24.63 12.22
N ARG A 330 2.36 25.06 13.42
CA ARG A 330 2.69 26.37 14.01
C ARG A 330 2.49 26.33 15.52
N LYS A 331 2.94 27.36 16.22
CA LYS A 331 2.52 27.59 17.61
C LYS A 331 1.05 28.03 17.67
N PRO A 332 0.33 27.70 18.76
CA PRO A 332 -0.99 28.27 18.99
C PRO A 332 -0.88 29.79 19.17
N THR A 333 -1.95 30.51 18.82
CA THR A 333 -2.11 31.90 19.26
C THR A 333 -2.38 31.95 20.76
N GLU A 334 -2.22 33.11 21.41
CA GLU A 334 -2.46 33.24 22.86
C GLU A 334 -3.87 32.78 23.27
N GLN A 335 -4.88 33.11 22.46
CA GLN A 335 -6.26 32.71 22.71
C GLN A 335 -6.45 31.19 22.51
N GLU A 336 -5.92 30.61 21.43
CA GLU A 336 -5.99 29.16 21.20
C GLU A 336 -5.27 28.37 22.30
N ALA A 337 -4.10 28.84 22.74
CA ALA A 337 -3.35 28.21 23.81
C ALA A 337 -4.18 28.17 25.09
N LYS A 338 -4.81 29.28 25.45
CA LYS A 338 -5.68 29.40 26.63
C LYS A 338 -6.90 28.47 26.54
N ASP A 339 -7.60 28.47 25.41
CA ASP A 339 -8.84 27.71 25.24
C ASP A 339 -8.57 26.20 25.19
N VAL A 340 -7.53 25.78 24.46
CA VAL A 340 -7.16 24.38 24.32
C VAL A 340 -6.54 23.84 25.60
N LEU A 341 -5.77 24.64 26.35
CA LEU A 341 -5.29 24.26 27.68
C LEU A 341 -6.45 24.03 28.65
N ALA A 342 -7.41 24.96 28.70
CA ALA A 342 -8.59 24.82 29.55
C ALA A 342 -9.39 23.54 29.21
N LEU A 343 -9.60 23.28 27.91
CA LEU A 343 -10.27 22.08 27.44
C LEU A 343 -9.50 20.79 27.79
N THR A 344 -8.18 20.80 27.60
CA THR A 344 -7.31 19.65 27.90
C THR A 344 -7.32 19.32 29.37
N ASN A 345 -7.29 20.33 30.25
CA ASN A 345 -7.42 20.15 31.70
C ASN A 345 -8.77 19.52 32.09
N VAL A 346 -9.86 19.89 31.43
CA VAL A 346 -11.18 19.25 31.64
C VAL A 346 -11.11 17.77 31.24
N TYR A 347 -10.49 17.44 30.11
CA TYR A 347 -10.31 16.05 29.70
C TYR A 347 -9.45 15.26 30.67
N MET A 348 -8.32 15.80 31.14
CA MET A 348 -7.42 15.11 32.07
C MET A 348 -8.15 14.79 33.39
N LYS A 349 -8.95 15.73 33.90
CA LYS A 349 -9.74 15.54 35.12
C LYS A 349 -10.86 14.49 34.98
N THR A 350 -11.40 14.32 33.78
CA THR A 350 -12.60 13.48 33.56
C THR A 350 -12.29 12.09 32.98
N LEU A 351 -11.22 11.97 32.21
CA LEU A 351 -10.89 10.77 31.43
C LEU A 351 -9.54 10.13 31.80
N GLY A 352 -8.72 10.83 32.58
CA GLY A 352 -7.31 10.46 32.80
C GLY A 352 -6.40 10.88 31.65
N ASN A 353 -5.09 10.81 31.88
CA ASN A 353 -4.08 11.41 31.00
C ASN A 353 -4.10 10.87 29.57
N GLN A 354 -4.07 9.54 29.39
CA GLN A 354 -3.98 8.94 28.06
C GLN A 354 -5.19 9.26 27.18
N GLN A 355 -6.40 9.14 27.74
CA GLN A 355 -7.63 9.44 27.01
C GLN A 355 -7.75 10.94 26.75
N ALA A 356 -7.32 11.79 27.68
CA ALA A 356 -7.31 13.24 27.49
C ALA A 356 -6.37 13.69 26.38
N ILE A 357 -5.15 13.14 26.33
CA ILE A 357 -4.19 13.36 25.24
C ILE A 357 -4.79 12.90 23.91
N THR A 358 -5.40 11.72 23.88
CA THR A 358 -6.10 11.20 22.69
C THR A 358 -7.19 12.19 22.22
N LYS A 359 -7.97 12.75 23.15
CA LYS A 359 -9.00 13.76 22.85
C LYS A 359 -8.45 15.11 22.39
N LEU A 360 -7.33 15.55 22.93
CA LEU A 360 -6.62 16.73 22.44
C LEU A 360 -6.19 16.54 20.98
N ILE A 361 -5.56 15.40 20.66
CA ILE A 361 -5.14 15.06 19.29
C ILE A 361 -6.36 14.99 18.35
N GLU A 362 -7.43 14.29 18.76
CA GLU A 362 -8.68 14.23 17.99
C GLU A 362 -9.25 15.63 17.70
N THR A 363 -9.28 16.50 18.70
CA THR A 363 -9.76 17.89 18.58
C THR A 363 -8.95 18.67 17.53
N LEU A 364 -7.62 18.56 17.56
CA LEU A 364 -6.75 19.27 16.62
C LEU A 364 -6.83 18.70 15.20
N VAL A 365 -6.90 17.37 15.04
CA VAL A 365 -7.06 16.71 13.73
C VAL A 365 -8.43 17.02 13.10
N LEU A 366 -9.46 17.21 13.91
CA LEU A 366 -10.79 17.61 13.44
C LEU A 366 -10.94 19.12 13.23
N SER A 367 -9.91 19.91 13.56
CA SER A 367 -9.93 21.35 13.33
C SER A 367 -9.97 21.68 11.83
N SER A 368 -10.61 22.80 11.49
CA SER A 368 -10.66 23.26 10.11
C SER A 368 -9.27 23.61 9.57
N GLU A 369 -8.30 24.01 10.40
CA GLU A 369 -6.92 24.27 9.94
C GLU A 369 -6.14 23.01 9.59
N PHE A 370 -6.42 21.90 10.28
CA PHE A 370 -5.84 20.64 9.88
C PHE A 370 -6.39 20.19 8.53
N VAL A 371 -7.71 20.30 8.38
CA VAL A 371 -8.45 19.73 7.25
C VAL A 371 -8.30 20.55 5.97
N TYR A 372 -8.23 21.88 6.09
CA TYR A 372 -8.18 22.80 4.96
C TYR A 372 -6.84 23.54 4.89
N ARG A 373 -6.46 23.99 3.70
CA ARG A 373 -5.41 24.99 3.51
C ARG A 373 -6.02 26.39 3.52
N PHE A 374 -5.39 27.29 4.28
CA PHE A 374 -5.84 28.67 4.45
C PHE A 374 -5.07 29.61 3.52
N GLU A 375 -5.81 30.52 2.87
CA GLU A 375 -5.23 31.55 1.99
C GLU A 375 -5.87 32.92 2.26
N PHE A 376 -6.16 33.24 3.54
CA PHE A 376 -6.84 34.50 3.92
C PHE A 376 -6.01 35.76 3.72
N GLY A 377 -4.69 35.63 3.81
CA GLY A 377 -3.76 36.76 3.84
C GLY A 377 -3.83 37.58 5.14
N GLN A 378 -2.80 38.39 5.36
CA GLN A 378 -2.61 39.23 6.53
C GLN A 378 -2.26 40.66 6.09
N GLY A 379 -2.33 41.60 7.05
CA GLY A 379 -2.01 43.00 6.81
C GLY A 379 -3.13 43.78 6.13
N GLN A 380 -2.76 44.94 5.57
CA GLN A 380 -3.69 45.83 4.87
C GLN A 380 -4.16 45.20 3.56
N MET A 381 -5.41 45.51 3.22
CA MET A 381 -5.98 45.16 1.92
C MET A 381 -5.43 46.12 0.86
N ASP A 382 -5.13 45.61 -0.31
CA ASP A 382 -4.84 46.44 -1.48
C ASP A 382 -6.14 47.03 -2.06
N ASP A 383 -6.01 47.85 -3.12
CA ASP A 383 -7.13 48.53 -3.78
C ASP A 383 -8.19 47.58 -4.36
N HIS A 384 -7.87 46.28 -4.48
CA HIS A 384 -8.78 45.23 -4.96
C HIS A 384 -9.32 44.36 -3.81
N GLY A 385 -9.08 44.75 -2.56
CA GLY A 385 -9.51 44.02 -1.38
C GLY A 385 -8.70 42.75 -1.09
N ARG A 386 -7.53 42.57 -1.72
CA ARG A 386 -6.67 41.40 -1.52
C ARG A 386 -5.70 41.66 -0.38
N ARG A 387 -5.36 40.64 0.40
CA ARG A 387 -4.34 40.73 1.45
C ARG A 387 -3.12 39.91 1.06
N MET A 388 -1.93 40.36 1.46
CA MET A 388 -0.71 39.61 1.22
C MET A 388 -0.73 38.32 2.05
N MET A 389 -0.40 37.19 1.43
CA MET A 389 -0.32 35.92 2.14
C MET A 389 0.78 35.98 3.22
N SER A 390 0.55 35.40 4.39
CA SER A 390 1.60 35.31 5.42
C SER A 390 2.77 34.47 4.87
N PRO A 391 4.04 34.74 5.22
CA PRO A 391 5.16 33.92 4.77
C PRO A 391 4.98 32.43 5.05
N ARG A 392 4.38 32.08 6.20
CA ARG A 392 3.99 30.70 6.52
C ARG A 392 3.02 30.16 5.46
N ASP A 393 1.84 30.75 5.32
CA ASP A 393 0.81 30.21 4.42
C ASP A 393 1.29 30.19 2.96
N ALA A 394 2.11 31.17 2.58
CA ALA A 394 2.74 31.24 1.27
C ALA A 394 3.70 30.08 1.02
N SER A 395 4.48 29.67 2.02
CA SER A 395 5.35 28.51 1.88
C SER A 395 4.56 27.21 1.67
N TYR A 396 3.46 27.00 2.40
CA TYR A 396 2.57 25.85 2.19
C TYR A 396 1.87 25.91 0.82
N ALA A 397 1.44 27.10 0.39
CA ALA A 397 0.83 27.28 -0.93
C ALA A 397 1.83 26.89 -2.04
N LEU A 398 3.09 27.35 -1.95
CA LEU A 398 4.15 26.98 -2.89
C LEU A 398 4.45 25.47 -2.86
N ALA A 399 4.67 24.91 -1.67
CA ALA A 399 5.04 23.51 -1.51
C ALA A 399 3.96 22.58 -2.06
N TYR A 400 2.71 22.73 -1.62
CA TYR A 400 1.63 21.90 -2.13
C TYR A 400 1.30 22.15 -3.61
N ALA A 401 1.56 23.34 -4.16
CA ALA A 401 1.34 23.59 -5.58
C ALA A 401 2.38 22.91 -6.49
N LEU A 402 3.61 22.69 -5.98
CA LEU A 402 4.73 22.20 -6.78
C LEU A 402 5.11 20.75 -6.49
N THR A 403 4.91 20.28 -5.25
CA THR A 403 5.45 19.00 -4.76
C THR A 403 4.43 18.11 -4.05
N ASP A 404 3.18 18.53 -3.87
CA ASP A 404 2.16 17.78 -3.09
C ASP A 404 2.59 17.43 -1.66
N SER A 405 3.52 18.19 -1.08
CA SER A 405 4.05 17.95 0.26
C SER A 405 4.12 19.26 1.05
N SER A 406 4.32 19.14 2.36
CA SER A 406 4.65 20.29 3.23
C SER A 406 5.96 20.96 2.78
N PRO A 407 6.20 22.22 3.18
CA PRO A 407 7.45 22.92 2.94
C PRO A 407 8.67 22.07 3.31
N ASP A 408 9.68 22.04 2.42
CA ASP A 408 10.97 21.41 2.76
C ASP A 408 11.76 22.28 3.74
N ASP A 409 12.77 21.69 4.39
CA ASP A 409 13.56 22.38 5.43
C ASP A 409 14.17 23.70 4.94
N ALA A 410 14.57 23.76 3.66
CA ALA A 410 15.10 24.97 3.05
C ALA A 410 14.04 26.08 2.95
N LEU A 411 12.82 25.75 2.54
CA LEU A 411 11.71 26.71 2.47
C LEU A 411 11.25 27.15 3.87
N VAL A 412 11.19 26.23 4.84
CA VAL A 412 10.91 26.56 6.25
C VAL A 412 11.97 27.52 6.79
N ALA A 413 13.26 27.26 6.51
CA ALA A 413 14.35 28.11 6.95
C ALA A 413 14.31 29.50 6.28
N ALA A 414 13.93 29.58 4.99
CA ALA A 414 13.74 30.85 4.30
C ALA A 414 12.61 31.68 4.93
N VAL A 415 11.48 31.05 5.28
CA VAL A 415 10.39 31.72 6.01
C VAL A 415 10.87 32.26 7.36
N ASN A 416 11.59 31.45 8.13
CA ASN A 416 12.09 31.82 9.46
C ASN A 416 13.11 32.97 9.41
N ARG A 417 13.90 33.07 8.33
CA ARG A 417 14.83 34.19 8.09
C ARG A 417 14.15 35.43 7.49
N GLY A 418 12.85 35.36 7.17
CA GLY A 418 12.11 36.46 6.53
C GLY A 418 12.40 36.62 5.03
N GLU A 419 12.99 35.60 4.40
CA GLU A 419 13.39 35.56 2.98
C GLU A 419 12.27 35.00 2.08
N LEU A 420 11.00 35.23 2.43
CA LEU A 420 9.83 34.87 1.61
C LEU A 420 8.80 36.00 1.64
N ARG A 421 9.22 37.18 1.21
CA ARG A 421 8.39 38.41 1.26
C ARG A 421 8.36 39.15 -0.07
N THR A 422 9.42 39.06 -0.86
CA THR A 422 9.56 39.78 -2.13
C THR A 422 9.31 38.88 -3.33
N ARG A 423 9.03 39.47 -4.49
CA ARG A 423 8.84 38.72 -5.75
C ARG A 423 10.08 37.90 -6.10
N GLU A 424 11.26 38.44 -5.80
CA GLU A 424 12.57 37.84 -6.02
C GLU A 424 12.76 36.62 -5.12
N ASP A 425 12.31 36.69 -3.86
CA ASP A 425 12.28 35.55 -2.95
C ASP A 425 11.40 34.41 -3.48
N TYR A 426 10.16 34.74 -3.86
CA TYR A 426 9.24 33.76 -4.44
C TYR A 426 9.83 33.11 -5.68
N ARG A 427 10.43 33.90 -6.58
CA ARG A 427 11.09 33.39 -7.78
C ARG A 427 12.25 32.45 -7.42
N ARG A 428 13.09 32.81 -6.46
CA ARG A 428 14.23 31.98 -6.01
C ARG A 428 13.74 30.60 -5.54
N GLU A 429 12.76 30.58 -4.65
CA GLU A 429 12.24 29.32 -4.09
C GLU A 429 11.50 28.47 -5.15
N VAL A 430 10.68 29.10 -5.99
CA VAL A 430 9.99 28.38 -7.08
C VAL A 430 10.99 27.74 -8.05
N VAL A 431 12.01 28.48 -8.48
CA VAL A 431 13.02 27.96 -9.41
C VAL A 431 13.79 26.81 -8.76
N ARG A 432 14.21 26.97 -7.49
CA ARG A 432 14.89 25.91 -6.72
C ARG A 432 14.05 24.64 -6.68
N MET A 433 12.78 24.74 -6.30
CA MET A 433 11.88 23.60 -6.19
C MET A 433 11.61 22.92 -7.55
N LEU A 434 11.51 23.70 -8.64
CA LEU A 434 11.29 23.19 -10.00
C LEU A 434 12.54 22.52 -10.63
N GLN A 435 13.72 22.73 -10.06
CA GLN A 435 14.99 22.13 -10.49
C GLN A 435 15.31 20.82 -9.77
N ARG A 436 14.70 20.54 -8.61
CA ARG A 436 14.92 19.31 -7.84
C ARG A 436 14.64 18.04 -8.65
N ARG A 437 15.48 17.02 -8.46
CA ARG A 437 15.40 15.69 -9.10
C ARG A 437 15.79 14.53 -8.17
N ASP A 438 16.05 14.86 -6.90
CA ASP A 438 16.50 13.98 -5.82
C ASP A 438 15.37 13.17 -5.16
N GLN A 439 14.11 13.44 -5.55
CA GLN A 439 12.93 12.81 -4.99
C GLN A 439 11.98 12.34 -6.09
N TYR A 440 11.21 11.30 -5.80
CA TYR A 440 10.20 10.76 -6.71
C TYR A 440 8.80 11.07 -6.21
N TYR A 441 7.85 11.14 -7.14
CA TYR A 441 6.45 11.41 -6.89
C TYR A 441 5.58 10.34 -7.55
N VAL A 442 4.49 10.00 -6.88
CA VAL A 442 3.34 9.37 -7.53
C VAL A 442 2.61 10.41 -8.38
N ILE A 443 2.49 10.13 -9.67
CA ILE A 443 1.82 11.04 -10.61
C ILE A 443 0.30 10.97 -10.44
N ASP A 444 -0.23 9.76 -10.34
CA ASP A 444 -1.66 9.52 -10.09
C ASP A 444 -1.81 8.19 -9.36
N GLU A 445 -2.34 8.26 -8.14
CA GLU A 445 -2.56 7.11 -7.25
C GLU A 445 -3.65 6.17 -7.80
N THR A 446 -4.61 6.67 -8.59
CA THR A 446 -5.65 5.83 -9.22
C THR A 446 -5.04 4.94 -10.29
N VAL A 447 -4.16 5.51 -11.12
CA VAL A 447 -3.39 4.75 -12.13
C VAL A 447 -2.48 3.73 -11.45
N GLN A 448 -1.83 4.13 -10.36
CA GLN A 448 -0.98 3.27 -9.56
C GLN A 448 -1.75 2.12 -8.88
N LYS A 449 -2.94 2.39 -8.33
CA LYS A 449 -3.82 1.42 -7.68
C LYS A 449 -4.36 0.38 -8.66
N ALA A 450 -4.67 0.81 -9.88
CA ALA A 450 -5.06 -0.10 -10.96
C ALA A 450 -3.90 -1.05 -11.33
N GLY A 451 -2.66 -0.59 -11.09
CA GLY A 451 -1.45 -1.39 -11.01
C GLY A 451 -1.03 -2.10 -12.27
N PHE A 452 -1.34 -1.43 -13.36
CA PHE A 452 -0.77 -1.71 -14.65
C PHE A 452 0.71 -1.26 -14.70
N ASN A 453 1.10 -0.25 -13.89
CA ASN A 453 2.26 0.61 -14.16
C ASN A 453 2.95 1.19 -12.92
N SER A 454 4.14 1.76 -13.09
CA SER A 454 4.91 2.43 -12.03
C SER A 454 4.37 3.83 -11.65
N SER A 455 3.69 4.56 -12.55
CA SER A 455 3.08 5.91 -12.35
C SER A 455 3.93 6.86 -11.47
N ILE A 456 5.23 6.93 -11.73
CA ILE A 456 6.21 7.69 -10.95
C ILE A 456 7.04 8.63 -11.82
N THR A 457 7.50 9.74 -11.25
CA THR A 457 8.45 10.67 -11.89
C THR A 457 9.34 11.33 -10.83
N ASN A 458 10.56 11.70 -11.20
CA ASN A 458 11.42 12.59 -10.40
C ASN A 458 11.38 14.04 -10.89
N THR A 459 10.62 14.33 -11.95
CA THR A 459 10.29 15.71 -12.32
C THR A 459 9.28 16.27 -11.32
N PRO A 460 9.42 17.53 -10.88
CA PRO A 460 8.44 18.18 -10.02
C PRO A 460 7.03 18.01 -10.55
N ILE A 461 6.18 17.40 -9.73
CA ILE A 461 5.00 16.66 -10.16
C ILE A 461 4.02 17.49 -10.97
N ARG A 462 3.92 18.78 -10.66
CA ARG A 462 3.03 19.72 -11.37
C ARG A 462 3.38 19.87 -12.84
N LYS A 463 4.66 19.77 -13.23
CA LYS A 463 5.07 19.86 -14.64
C LYS A 463 4.45 18.74 -15.46
N LEU A 464 4.62 17.48 -15.03
CA LEU A 464 4.08 16.33 -15.76
C LEU A 464 2.54 16.29 -15.73
N ARG A 465 1.92 16.57 -14.56
CA ARG A 465 0.46 16.61 -14.44
C ARG A 465 -0.20 17.65 -15.34
N PHE A 466 0.43 18.82 -15.53
CA PHE A 466 -0.06 19.82 -16.47
C PHE A 466 -0.18 19.25 -17.90
N PHE A 467 0.79 18.46 -18.38
CA PHE A 467 0.70 17.87 -19.71
C PHE A 467 -0.29 16.71 -19.79
N ARG A 468 -0.41 15.90 -18.72
CA ARG A 468 -1.50 14.92 -18.59
C ARG A 468 -2.87 15.59 -18.69
N GLU A 469 -3.06 16.71 -18.00
CA GLU A 469 -4.27 17.56 -18.02
C GLU A 469 -4.53 18.14 -19.42
N PHE A 470 -3.51 18.77 -20.00
CA PHE A 470 -3.62 19.48 -21.26
C PHE A 470 -3.99 18.53 -22.42
N PHE A 471 -3.18 17.47 -22.60
CA PHE A 471 -3.40 16.51 -23.68
C PHE A 471 -4.50 15.50 -23.38
N GLY A 472 -4.72 15.17 -22.10
CA GLY A 472 -5.75 14.23 -21.65
C GLY A 472 -5.48 12.76 -21.99
N TYR A 473 -4.25 12.38 -22.36
CA TYR A 473 -3.91 11.02 -22.82
C TYR A 473 -4.17 9.92 -21.78
N VAL A 474 -4.15 10.27 -20.50
CA VAL A 474 -4.51 9.43 -19.35
C VAL A 474 -5.96 8.93 -19.38
N LYS A 475 -6.87 9.62 -20.09
CA LYS A 475 -8.25 9.15 -20.31
C LYS A 475 -8.30 7.82 -21.10
N ALA A 476 -7.21 7.44 -21.78
CA ALA A 476 -7.11 6.12 -22.40
C ALA A 476 -7.39 4.98 -21.41
N MET A 477 -7.11 5.17 -20.12
CA MET A 477 -7.38 4.19 -19.06
C MET A 477 -8.87 3.91 -18.86
N THR A 478 -9.76 4.87 -19.17
CA THR A 478 -11.22 4.70 -19.02
C THR A 478 -11.89 4.12 -20.25
N ILE A 479 -11.15 4.01 -21.36
CA ILE A 479 -11.65 3.39 -22.58
C ILE A 479 -11.46 1.88 -22.44
N PHE A 480 -12.43 1.12 -22.95
CA PHE A 480 -12.39 -0.35 -23.01
C PHE A 480 -12.36 -0.80 -24.47
N LYS A 481 -11.60 -1.86 -24.74
CA LYS A 481 -11.52 -2.55 -26.03
C LYS A 481 -11.59 -4.05 -25.76
N ASP A 482 -12.09 -4.79 -26.74
CA ASP A 482 -12.25 -6.24 -26.64
C ASP A 482 -10.87 -6.94 -26.65
N ASP A 483 -10.65 -7.80 -25.66
CA ASP A 483 -9.43 -8.59 -25.51
C ASP A 483 -9.26 -9.60 -26.65
N ALA A 484 -10.35 -10.04 -27.30
CA ALA A 484 -10.31 -10.96 -28.44
C ALA A 484 -9.53 -10.42 -29.65
N ARG A 485 -9.25 -9.11 -29.68
CA ARG A 485 -8.46 -8.44 -30.72
C ARG A 485 -6.94 -8.56 -30.49
N PHE A 486 -6.54 -9.12 -29.35
CA PHE A 486 -5.13 -9.31 -28.97
C PHE A 486 -4.78 -10.79 -28.96
N SER A 487 -3.52 -11.11 -29.30
CA SER A 487 -3.06 -12.50 -29.41
C SER A 487 -2.54 -13.03 -28.08
N ASN A 488 -2.48 -14.36 -27.93
CA ASN A 488 -1.75 -15.05 -26.86
C ASN A 488 -2.14 -14.64 -25.42
N GLY A 489 -3.41 -14.33 -25.18
CA GLY A 489 -3.91 -13.98 -23.84
C GLY A 489 -3.45 -12.60 -23.33
N ALA A 490 -2.95 -11.74 -24.21
CA ALA A 490 -2.70 -10.34 -23.88
C ALA A 490 -4.05 -9.63 -23.64
N SER A 491 -4.09 -8.79 -22.59
CA SER A 491 -5.26 -7.96 -22.30
C SER A 491 -4.99 -6.52 -22.70
N TYR A 492 -6.04 -5.86 -23.19
CA TYR A 492 -6.02 -4.44 -23.52
C TYR A 492 -5.63 -3.58 -22.32
N ASP A 493 -6.03 -4.00 -21.12
CA ASP A 493 -5.70 -3.32 -19.87
C ASP A 493 -4.19 -3.23 -19.61
N GLY A 494 -3.43 -4.29 -19.92
CA GLY A 494 -1.97 -4.27 -19.83
C GLY A 494 -1.34 -3.30 -20.83
N VAL A 495 -1.90 -3.19 -22.04
CA VAL A 495 -1.38 -2.32 -23.09
C VAL A 495 -1.71 -0.84 -22.82
N LYS A 496 -2.97 -0.52 -22.48
CA LYS A 496 -3.40 0.87 -22.29
C LYS A 496 -2.66 1.55 -21.15
N GLY A 497 -2.31 0.79 -20.10
CA GLY A 497 -1.38 1.23 -19.06
C GLY A 497 -0.04 1.63 -19.68
N ARG A 498 0.63 0.70 -20.36
CA ARG A 498 1.95 0.96 -20.97
C ARG A 498 1.99 2.17 -21.91
N LEU A 499 0.94 2.37 -22.70
CA LEU A 499 0.82 3.55 -23.57
C LEU A 499 0.82 4.86 -22.78
N VAL A 500 0.17 4.90 -21.61
CA VAL A 500 0.19 6.09 -20.75
C VAL A 500 1.57 6.31 -20.16
N ASP A 501 2.25 5.25 -19.70
CA ASP A 501 3.64 5.35 -19.20
C ASP A 501 4.60 5.85 -20.29
N GLU A 502 4.47 5.36 -21.52
CA GLU A 502 5.30 5.78 -22.65
C GLU A 502 5.05 7.23 -23.07
N ALA A 503 3.80 7.68 -22.98
CA ALA A 503 3.47 9.10 -23.14
C ALA A 503 4.09 9.95 -22.02
N ASP A 504 4.03 9.48 -20.76
CA ASP A 504 4.66 10.18 -19.64
C ASP A 504 6.18 10.24 -19.79
N MET A 505 6.84 9.15 -20.19
CA MET A 505 8.28 9.12 -20.43
C MET A 505 8.68 10.08 -21.55
N LEU A 506 7.91 10.15 -22.64
CA LEU A 506 8.15 11.10 -23.72
C LEU A 506 8.04 12.55 -23.23
N VAL A 507 6.98 12.85 -22.48
CA VAL A 507 6.77 14.17 -21.89
C VAL A 507 7.90 14.54 -20.93
N ASP A 508 8.26 13.62 -20.04
CA ASP A 508 9.33 13.81 -19.08
C ASP A 508 10.67 14.06 -19.77
N HIS A 509 11.01 13.27 -20.79
CA HIS A 509 12.21 13.44 -21.61
C HIS A 509 12.29 14.85 -22.24
N ILE A 510 11.20 15.32 -22.86
CA ILE A 510 11.17 16.64 -23.50
C ILE A 510 11.20 17.78 -22.45
N ILE A 511 10.52 17.62 -21.32
CA ILE A 511 10.57 18.60 -20.21
C ILE A 511 11.99 18.70 -19.64
N GLN A 512 12.72 17.59 -19.52
CA GLN A 512 14.08 17.58 -19.02
C GLN A 512 15.05 18.35 -19.91
N GLN A 513 14.82 18.36 -21.23
CA GLN A 513 15.58 19.19 -22.17
C GLN A 513 15.24 20.69 -22.08
N ASP A 514 14.03 21.01 -21.61
CA ASP A 514 13.50 22.37 -21.39
C ASP A 514 13.69 23.33 -22.59
N ASN A 515 13.60 22.79 -23.81
CA ASN A 515 13.78 23.54 -25.05
C ASN A 515 12.52 23.39 -25.92
N ARG A 516 11.88 24.51 -26.28
CA ARG A 516 10.69 24.56 -27.14
C ARG A 516 9.69 23.42 -26.87
N VAL A 517 9.37 23.21 -25.60
CA VAL A 517 8.70 22.00 -25.09
C VAL A 517 7.43 21.65 -25.86
N PHE A 518 6.54 22.62 -26.11
CA PHE A 518 5.32 22.38 -26.88
C PHE A 518 5.58 22.04 -28.35
N GLU A 519 6.51 22.74 -29.01
CA GLU A 519 6.88 22.47 -30.40
C GLU A 519 7.40 21.04 -30.53
N ASN A 520 8.33 20.65 -29.66
CA ASN A 520 8.90 19.31 -29.64
C ASN A 520 7.85 18.24 -29.31
N LEU A 521 6.96 18.48 -28.35
CA LEU A 521 5.85 17.58 -28.04
C LEU A 521 4.88 17.41 -29.22
N LEU A 522 4.72 18.41 -30.07
CA LEU A 522 3.82 18.35 -31.22
C LEU A 522 4.49 17.86 -32.50
N THR A 523 5.84 17.81 -32.55
CA THR A 523 6.58 17.55 -33.79
C THR A 523 7.61 16.43 -33.72
N THR A 524 7.94 15.91 -32.54
CA THR A 524 8.92 14.81 -32.38
C THR A 524 8.52 13.58 -33.20
N GLU A 525 9.49 12.96 -33.85
CA GLU A 525 9.32 11.65 -34.50
C GLU A 525 9.85 10.52 -33.61
N SER A 526 10.41 10.86 -32.44
CA SER A 526 11.04 9.92 -31.52
C SER A 526 10.11 9.58 -30.35
N PHE A 527 9.91 8.29 -30.11
CA PHE A 527 8.97 7.76 -29.12
C PHE A 527 9.61 6.65 -28.27
N TYR A 528 9.00 6.42 -27.11
CA TYR A 528 9.22 5.18 -26.36
C TYR A 528 8.20 4.14 -26.81
N VAL A 529 8.66 2.92 -27.09
CA VAL A 529 7.80 1.78 -27.46
C VAL A 529 8.34 0.52 -26.80
N TYR A 530 7.52 -0.09 -25.95
CA TYR A 530 7.88 -1.25 -25.11
C TYR A 530 9.21 -1.04 -24.37
N HIS A 531 9.35 0.09 -23.65
CA HIS A 531 10.61 0.51 -23.03
C HIS A 531 10.46 0.83 -21.54
N SER A 532 11.45 0.52 -20.71
CA SER A 532 11.36 0.79 -19.26
C SER A 532 11.63 2.26 -18.91
N GLY A 533 12.30 2.99 -19.81
CA GLY A 533 12.84 4.34 -19.58
C GLY A 533 14.33 4.32 -19.24
N ASN A 534 14.92 3.13 -19.01
CA ASN A 534 16.34 2.94 -18.74
C ASN A 534 17.01 2.21 -19.92
N ASN A 535 17.74 2.96 -20.75
CA ASN A 535 18.37 2.44 -21.97
C ASN A 535 19.41 1.35 -21.68
N GLU A 536 20.19 1.47 -20.59
CA GLU A 536 21.19 0.46 -20.21
C GLU A 536 20.52 -0.86 -19.84
N SER A 537 19.45 -0.80 -19.04
CA SER A 537 18.70 -1.99 -18.65
C SER A 537 18.02 -2.66 -19.85
N MET A 538 17.46 -1.88 -20.78
CA MET A 538 16.79 -2.43 -21.96
C MET A 538 17.79 -3.03 -22.96
N LYS A 539 18.96 -2.40 -23.12
CA LYS A 539 20.07 -2.96 -23.87
C LYS A 539 20.55 -4.28 -23.28
N ALA A 540 20.82 -4.32 -21.98
CA ALA A 540 21.25 -5.54 -21.31
C ALA A 540 20.22 -6.69 -21.44
N ALA A 541 18.92 -6.37 -21.38
CA ALA A 541 17.86 -7.35 -21.60
C ALA A 541 17.86 -7.91 -23.04
N SER A 542 17.94 -7.03 -24.05
CA SER A 542 18.03 -7.45 -25.46
C SER A 542 19.30 -8.27 -25.73
N ASP A 543 20.45 -7.83 -25.23
CA ASP A 543 21.73 -8.51 -25.39
C ASP A 543 21.72 -9.90 -24.73
N ARG A 544 21.07 -10.04 -23.55
CA ARG A 544 20.88 -11.33 -22.89
C ARG A 544 20.06 -12.28 -23.75
N ILE A 545 18.93 -11.81 -24.30
CA ILE A 545 18.07 -12.61 -25.19
C ILE A 545 18.86 -13.03 -26.44
N ARG A 546 19.68 -12.14 -27.01
CA ARG A 546 20.57 -12.45 -28.12
C ARG A 546 21.55 -13.57 -27.77
N LYS A 547 22.23 -13.46 -26.62
CA LYS A 547 23.20 -14.46 -26.13
C LYS A 547 22.53 -15.83 -25.95
N ILE A 548 21.30 -15.88 -25.42
CA ILE A 548 20.52 -17.12 -25.29
C ILE A 548 20.20 -17.72 -26.67
N TYR A 549 19.67 -16.92 -27.58
CA TYR A 549 19.35 -17.36 -28.94
C TYR A 549 20.58 -17.89 -29.69
N ASP A 550 21.67 -17.12 -29.74
CA ASP A 550 22.91 -17.50 -30.41
C ASP A 550 23.52 -18.78 -29.81
N TYR A 551 23.36 -18.99 -28.51
CA TYR A 551 23.80 -20.20 -27.85
C TYR A 551 22.98 -21.42 -28.30
N PHE A 552 21.66 -21.38 -28.14
CA PHE A 552 20.78 -22.54 -28.36
C PHE A 552 20.46 -22.82 -29.82
N ARG A 553 20.50 -21.83 -30.72
CA ARG A 553 20.25 -22.03 -32.16
C ARG A 553 21.25 -22.97 -32.85
N ARG A 554 22.37 -23.28 -32.18
CA ARG A 554 23.41 -24.21 -32.66
C ARG A 554 23.07 -25.67 -32.35
N PHE A 555 21.97 -25.91 -31.62
CA PHE A 555 21.50 -27.22 -31.21
C PHE A 555 20.08 -27.45 -31.71
N ASP A 556 19.66 -28.71 -31.71
CA ASP A 556 18.29 -29.11 -32.03
C ASP A 556 17.36 -28.95 -30.81
N TRP A 557 17.24 -27.70 -30.34
CA TRP A 557 16.56 -27.37 -29.09
C TRP A 557 15.06 -27.70 -29.12
N GLU A 558 14.47 -27.87 -30.31
CA GLU A 558 13.07 -28.25 -30.51
C GLU A 558 12.80 -29.67 -30.00
N GLU A 559 13.80 -30.55 -30.05
CA GLU A 559 13.72 -31.94 -29.60
C GLU A 559 14.17 -32.14 -28.15
N PHE A 560 14.72 -31.10 -27.51
CA PHE A 560 15.27 -31.21 -26.16
C PHE A 560 14.28 -31.79 -25.13
N THR A 561 14.77 -32.81 -24.43
CA THR A 561 14.23 -33.41 -23.22
C THR A 561 14.71 -32.66 -21.98
N GLU A 562 14.17 -33.02 -20.81
CA GLU A 562 14.63 -32.47 -19.53
C GLU A 562 16.12 -32.76 -19.29
N GLU A 563 16.57 -33.99 -19.56
CA GLU A 563 17.97 -34.41 -19.38
C GLU A 563 18.92 -33.61 -20.27
N GLU A 564 18.53 -33.32 -21.50
CA GLU A 564 19.32 -32.52 -22.43
C GLU A 564 19.44 -31.06 -22.00
N LEU A 565 18.37 -30.47 -21.46
CA LEU A 565 18.46 -29.13 -20.89
C LEU A 565 19.45 -29.05 -19.72
N TYR A 566 19.51 -30.07 -18.87
CA TYR A 566 20.48 -30.09 -17.76
C TYR A 566 21.93 -30.16 -18.22
N LYS A 567 22.23 -30.68 -19.41
CA LYS A 567 23.58 -30.62 -19.99
C LYS A 567 24.05 -29.17 -20.25
N HIS A 568 23.11 -28.23 -20.30
CA HIS A 568 23.38 -26.80 -20.49
C HIS A 568 23.11 -25.97 -19.23
N TRP A 569 23.01 -26.61 -18.05
CA TRP A 569 22.57 -25.97 -16.81
C TRP A 569 23.42 -24.75 -16.41
N GLU A 570 24.75 -24.81 -16.55
CA GLU A 570 25.62 -23.68 -16.20
C GLU A 570 25.26 -22.42 -16.99
N PHE A 571 25.03 -22.55 -18.30
CA PHE A 571 24.60 -21.45 -19.15
C PHE A 571 23.18 -20.98 -18.80
N ILE A 572 22.26 -21.92 -18.57
CA ILE A 572 20.87 -21.62 -18.20
C ILE A 572 20.81 -20.84 -16.87
N ASP A 573 21.63 -21.23 -15.89
CA ASP A 573 21.73 -20.57 -14.60
C ASP A 573 22.44 -19.21 -14.70
N GLU A 574 23.53 -19.09 -15.47
CA GLU A 574 24.21 -17.81 -15.75
C GLU A 574 23.22 -16.81 -16.37
N MET A 575 22.46 -17.24 -17.38
CA MET A 575 21.48 -16.41 -18.08
C MET A 575 20.19 -16.19 -17.28
N LYS A 576 20.02 -16.88 -16.14
CA LYS A 576 18.82 -16.85 -15.28
C LYS A 576 17.54 -16.96 -16.11
N MET A 577 17.49 -17.96 -16.99
CA MET A 577 16.35 -18.15 -17.92
C MET A 577 15.03 -18.35 -17.16
N MET A 578 13.93 -17.86 -17.74
CA MET A 578 12.66 -17.74 -17.02
C MET A 578 12.09 -19.09 -16.59
N GLY A 579 12.05 -19.32 -15.26
CA GLY A 579 11.58 -20.54 -14.60
C GLY A 579 12.68 -21.30 -13.81
N THR A 580 13.97 -21.00 -13.99
CA THR A 580 15.08 -21.60 -13.20
C THR A 580 15.48 -20.77 -11.98
N VAL A 581 14.96 -19.55 -11.86
CA VAL A 581 15.39 -18.52 -10.89
C VAL A 581 14.98 -18.84 -9.44
N PHE A 582 14.27 -19.95 -9.21
CA PHE A 582 13.81 -20.34 -7.88
C PHE A 582 14.86 -21.14 -7.10
N ALA A 583 15.02 -20.82 -5.81
CA ALA A 583 15.97 -21.50 -4.93
C ALA A 583 15.72 -23.02 -4.81
N ASP A 584 14.45 -23.46 -4.89
CA ASP A 584 14.05 -24.87 -4.84
C ASP A 584 13.83 -25.50 -6.23
N PHE A 585 14.26 -24.85 -7.31
CA PHE A 585 14.01 -25.34 -8.67
C PHE A 585 14.46 -26.80 -8.86
N GLN A 586 15.67 -27.14 -8.41
CA GLN A 586 16.24 -28.48 -8.55
C GLN A 586 15.56 -29.53 -7.64
N THR A 587 15.00 -29.11 -6.50
CA THR A 587 14.40 -30.00 -5.50
C THR A 587 12.89 -30.16 -5.67
N ASN A 588 12.23 -29.29 -6.45
CA ASN A 588 10.80 -29.29 -6.65
C ASN A 588 10.38 -30.00 -7.95
N THR A 589 9.96 -31.27 -7.83
CA THR A 589 9.59 -32.13 -8.97
C THR A 589 8.48 -31.55 -9.85
N LYS A 590 7.48 -30.87 -9.28
CA LYS A 590 6.38 -30.25 -10.05
C LYS A 590 6.84 -29.10 -10.96
N ARG A 591 7.88 -28.37 -10.55
CA ARG A 591 8.43 -27.25 -11.34
C ARG A 591 9.29 -27.75 -12.51
N ARG A 592 10.03 -28.84 -12.27
CA ARG A 592 10.84 -29.51 -13.30
C ARG A 592 10.00 -29.99 -14.48
N THR A 593 8.84 -30.60 -14.23
CA THR A 593 7.97 -31.18 -15.28
C THR A 593 7.45 -30.17 -16.31
N ASN A 594 7.30 -28.89 -15.96
CA ASN A 594 6.77 -27.86 -16.87
C ASN A 594 7.85 -26.97 -17.50
N TRP A 595 9.13 -27.17 -17.13
CA TRP A 595 10.23 -26.31 -17.58
C TRP A 595 10.56 -26.50 -19.07
N VAL A 596 10.57 -27.73 -19.59
CA VAL A 596 10.86 -28.01 -21.02
C VAL A 596 9.92 -27.23 -21.93
N ARG A 597 8.61 -27.25 -21.66
CA ARG A 597 7.60 -26.49 -22.42
C ARG A 597 7.86 -24.99 -22.37
N THR A 598 8.23 -24.49 -21.20
CA THR A 598 8.50 -23.05 -20.97
C THR A 598 9.75 -22.61 -21.73
N PHE A 599 10.80 -23.44 -21.71
CA PHE A 599 12.02 -23.24 -22.50
C PHE A 599 11.72 -23.23 -24.01
N LYS A 600 11.00 -24.24 -24.52
CA LYS A 600 10.64 -24.31 -25.95
C LYS A 600 9.84 -23.08 -26.38
N SER A 601 8.88 -22.64 -25.55
CA SER A 601 8.10 -21.42 -25.82
C SER A 601 8.97 -20.16 -25.89
N GLN A 602 9.96 -20.02 -24.99
CA GLN A 602 10.93 -18.92 -25.05
C GLN A 602 11.78 -18.99 -26.32
N MET A 603 12.32 -20.15 -26.66
CA MET A 603 13.17 -20.32 -27.83
C MET A 603 12.42 -20.11 -29.15
N THR A 604 11.17 -20.57 -29.27
CA THR A 604 10.31 -20.24 -30.41
C THR A 604 10.12 -18.73 -30.53
N SER A 605 9.86 -18.05 -29.42
CA SER A 605 9.69 -16.60 -29.41
C SER A 605 10.99 -15.85 -29.76
N TYR A 606 12.14 -16.25 -29.23
CA TYR A 606 13.42 -15.63 -29.57
C TYR A 606 13.79 -15.89 -31.03
N SER A 607 13.53 -17.11 -31.53
CA SER A 607 13.73 -17.43 -32.94
C SER A 607 12.85 -16.57 -33.84
N PHE A 608 11.57 -16.38 -33.50
CA PHE A 608 10.67 -15.47 -34.22
C PHE A 608 11.22 -14.02 -34.27
N ARG A 609 11.79 -13.52 -33.16
CA ARG A 609 12.35 -12.16 -33.06
C ARG A 609 13.70 -11.98 -33.78
N TYR A 610 14.34 -13.06 -34.23
CA TYR A 610 15.63 -13.00 -34.93
C TYR A 610 15.59 -13.66 -36.33
N ALA A 611 14.49 -14.33 -36.69
CA ALA A 611 14.34 -15.10 -37.92
C ALA A 611 14.54 -14.25 -39.18
N ASN A 612 14.19 -12.97 -39.14
CA ASN A 612 14.24 -12.06 -40.28
C ASN A 612 15.47 -11.12 -40.27
N GLY A 613 16.58 -11.55 -39.63
CA GLY A 613 17.85 -10.80 -39.66
C GLY A 613 17.92 -9.64 -38.67
N GLN A 614 16.95 -9.53 -37.76
CA GLN A 614 16.92 -8.52 -36.71
C GLN A 614 18.20 -8.58 -35.85
N GLN A 615 18.77 -7.42 -35.51
CA GLN A 615 19.98 -7.33 -34.70
C GLN A 615 19.65 -7.34 -33.20
N THR A 616 18.54 -6.72 -32.83
CA THR A 616 18.07 -6.54 -31.46
C THR A 616 16.60 -6.89 -31.34
N ALA A 617 16.18 -7.35 -30.16
CA ALA A 617 14.82 -7.84 -29.93
C ALA A 617 14.18 -7.16 -28.72
N ALA A 618 12.89 -6.83 -28.84
CA ALA A 618 12.11 -6.33 -27.71
C ALA A 618 12.04 -7.42 -26.62
N PRO A 619 12.36 -7.10 -25.35
CA PRO A 619 12.46 -8.10 -24.28
C PRO A 619 11.10 -8.38 -23.63
N TYR A 620 10.12 -8.78 -24.42
CA TYR A 620 8.82 -9.22 -23.89
C TYR A 620 8.83 -10.68 -23.48
N ASP A 621 7.95 -11.04 -22.54
CA ASP A 621 7.85 -12.42 -22.07
C ASP A 621 7.08 -13.29 -23.08
N ALA A 622 7.62 -14.46 -23.41
CA ALA A 622 6.99 -15.41 -24.33
C ALA A 622 5.86 -16.23 -23.69
N THR A 623 5.87 -16.35 -22.36
CA THR A 623 4.90 -17.16 -21.60
C THR A 623 4.24 -16.32 -20.52
N GLY A 624 2.90 -16.39 -20.43
CA GLY A 624 2.17 -15.80 -19.32
C GLY A 624 2.41 -16.59 -18.04
N MET A 625 3.16 -16.02 -17.08
CA MET A 625 3.26 -16.57 -15.73
C MET A 625 2.88 -15.53 -14.67
N ALA A 626 2.27 -16.04 -13.59
CA ALA A 626 1.77 -15.27 -12.47
C ALA A 626 2.93 -14.61 -11.71
N TYR A 627 2.93 -13.26 -11.64
CA TYR A 627 3.46 -12.31 -10.62
C TYR A 627 4.77 -12.57 -9.84
N TRP A 628 5.42 -13.73 -9.95
CA TRP A 628 6.44 -14.24 -9.02
C TRP A 628 7.79 -14.53 -9.69
N ASN A 629 7.91 -14.31 -11.01
CA ASN A 629 9.12 -14.63 -11.79
C ASN A 629 9.85 -13.37 -12.27
N LYS A 630 11.17 -13.47 -12.44
CA LYS A 630 11.97 -12.48 -13.15
C LYS A 630 11.60 -12.50 -14.64
N SER A 631 11.02 -11.42 -15.13
CA SER A 631 10.66 -11.20 -16.53
C SER A 631 11.89 -10.87 -17.38
N ASP A 632 11.72 -10.90 -18.70
CA ASP A 632 12.84 -10.65 -19.61
C ASP A 632 13.40 -9.24 -19.46
N ALA A 633 12.51 -8.27 -19.25
CA ALA A 633 12.82 -6.93 -18.79
C ALA A 633 11.82 -6.51 -17.71
N SER A 634 12.23 -5.53 -16.89
CA SER A 634 11.41 -5.02 -15.79
C SER A 634 11.15 -3.52 -15.99
N THR A 635 10.02 -3.05 -15.45
CA THR A 635 9.78 -1.62 -15.31
C THR A 635 10.82 -1.01 -14.36
N ARG A 636 10.89 0.33 -14.30
CA ARG A 636 11.77 1.03 -13.34
C ARG A 636 11.55 0.58 -11.91
N THR A 637 10.33 0.16 -11.55
CA THR A 637 10.03 -0.33 -10.19
C THR A 637 10.26 -1.83 -9.98
N GLY A 638 10.99 -2.49 -10.89
CA GLY A 638 11.28 -3.92 -10.82
C GLY A 638 10.07 -4.83 -11.06
N GLN A 639 8.95 -4.29 -11.56
CA GLN A 639 7.77 -5.09 -11.91
C GLN A 639 7.93 -5.67 -13.31
N GLN A 640 7.18 -6.73 -13.62
CA GLN A 640 7.12 -7.30 -14.96
C GLN A 640 6.71 -6.24 -15.99
N MET A 641 7.41 -6.17 -17.12
CA MET A 641 6.95 -5.40 -18.28
C MET A 641 5.81 -6.14 -18.97
N ARG A 642 4.59 -5.61 -18.84
CA ARG A 642 3.37 -6.15 -19.48
C ARG A 642 3.10 -5.46 -20.81
N GLY A 643 2.07 -5.94 -21.52
CA GLY A 643 1.58 -5.31 -22.75
C GLY A 643 2.55 -5.42 -23.94
N PRO A 644 3.01 -6.63 -24.32
CA PRO A 644 3.88 -6.81 -25.49
C PRO A 644 3.30 -6.21 -26.76
N ASP A 645 1.97 -6.23 -26.92
CA ASP A 645 1.26 -5.70 -28.08
C ASP A 645 1.28 -4.16 -28.22
N VAL A 646 1.94 -3.43 -27.31
CA VAL A 646 2.04 -1.96 -27.40
C VAL A 646 2.60 -1.50 -28.74
N GLY A 647 3.56 -2.23 -29.31
CA GLY A 647 4.11 -1.93 -30.64
C GLY A 647 3.07 -1.96 -31.76
N ARG A 648 2.03 -2.80 -31.65
CA ARG A 648 0.95 -2.86 -32.67
C ARG A 648 0.17 -1.56 -32.74
N PHE A 649 0.01 -0.85 -31.61
CA PHE A 649 -0.65 0.46 -31.57
C PHE A 649 0.17 1.56 -32.24
N PHE A 650 1.48 1.36 -32.32
CA PHE A 650 2.39 2.19 -33.11
C PHE A 650 2.47 1.74 -34.58
N ASN A 651 1.73 0.69 -34.99
CA ASN A 651 1.78 0.03 -36.30
C ASN A 651 3.13 -0.66 -36.60
N ILE A 652 3.77 -1.21 -35.57
CA ILE A 652 5.03 -1.95 -35.72
C ILE A 652 4.72 -3.42 -36.03
N ASP A 653 5.36 -3.94 -37.08
CA ASP A 653 5.38 -5.37 -37.38
C ASP A 653 6.51 -6.05 -36.58
N PHE A 654 6.13 -6.87 -35.60
CA PHE A 654 7.07 -7.56 -34.71
C PHE A 654 7.97 -8.55 -35.45
N SER A 655 7.53 -9.07 -36.60
CA SER A 655 8.36 -9.98 -37.39
C SER A 655 9.51 -9.27 -38.09
N ASN A 656 9.45 -7.94 -38.22
CA ASN A 656 10.47 -7.14 -38.88
C ASN A 656 10.75 -5.84 -38.10
N TRP A 657 11.01 -5.99 -36.80
CA TRP A 657 11.29 -4.86 -35.91
C TRP A 657 12.67 -4.97 -35.28
N ASP A 658 13.64 -4.23 -35.81
CA ASP A 658 14.91 -3.99 -35.13
C ASP A 658 14.67 -3.09 -33.92
N TYR A 659 14.48 -3.72 -32.75
CA TYR A 659 14.12 -3.02 -31.53
C TYR A 659 15.20 -2.01 -31.11
N PRO A 660 14.94 -0.70 -31.09
CA PRO A 660 15.93 0.26 -30.64
C PRO A 660 16.07 0.17 -29.12
N THR A 661 17.23 -0.29 -28.65
CA THR A 661 17.52 -0.42 -27.21
C THR A 661 17.83 0.92 -26.53
N THR A 662 18.10 1.96 -27.32
CA THR A 662 18.23 3.35 -26.87
C THR A 662 17.03 4.13 -27.36
N GLN A 663 16.20 4.61 -26.42
CA GLN A 663 14.98 5.34 -26.71
C GLN A 663 14.94 6.68 -25.92
N PRO A 664 14.21 7.71 -26.39
CA PRO A 664 13.23 7.68 -27.48
C PRO A 664 13.90 7.50 -28.85
N ALA A 665 13.29 6.70 -29.73
CA ALA A 665 13.82 6.39 -31.06
C ALA A 665 12.78 6.71 -32.12
N LYS A 666 13.22 6.96 -33.35
CA LYS A 666 12.33 7.31 -34.46
C LYS A 666 11.30 6.20 -34.69
N VAL A 667 10.02 6.58 -34.83
CA VAL A 667 8.94 5.69 -35.24
C VAL A 667 8.31 6.24 -36.51
N ASP A 668 8.31 5.44 -37.57
CA ASP A 668 7.78 5.87 -38.85
C ASP A 668 6.28 6.17 -38.80
N HIS A 669 5.87 7.15 -39.61
CA HIS A 669 4.48 7.61 -39.71
C HIS A 669 3.87 8.14 -38.39
N ARG A 670 4.69 8.48 -37.40
CA ARG A 670 4.28 9.12 -36.15
C ARG A 670 4.98 10.46 -35.98
N LYS A 671 4.23 11.45 -35.50
CA LYS A 671 4.71 12.82 -35.27
C LYS A 671 3.97 13.50 -34.13
N GLY A 672 4.66 13.73 -33.03
CA GLY A 672 4.15 14.40 -31.83
C GLY A 672 3.09 13.60 -31.05
N MET A 673 2.75 14.13 -29.88
CA MET A 673 1.79 13.58 -28.92
C MET A 673 0.40 13.36 -29.53
N LEU A 674 -0.01 14.17 -30.52
CA LEU A 674 -1.32 14.02 -31.17
C LEU A 674 -1.41 12.78 -32.08
N THR A 675 -0.28 12.12 -32.36
CA THR A 675 -0.24 10.83 -33.05
C THR A 675 0.15 9.68 -32.11
N HIS A 676 0.45 9.98 -30.84
CA HIS A 676 0.74 8.98 -29.82
C HIS A 676 -0.52 8.14 -29.54
N PRO A 677 -0.44 6.80 -29.47
CA PRO A 677 -1.63 5.97 -29.33
C PRO A 677 -2.44 6.25 -28.05
N ALA A 678 -1.78 6.56 -26.93
CA ALA A 678 -2.47 7.00 -25.70
C ALA A 678 -3.43 8.19 -25.94
N TRP A 679 -2.98 9.21 -26.67
CA TRP A 679 -3.82 10.37 -26.99
C TRP A 679 -4.94 9.99 -27.97
N LEU A 680 -4.61 9.22 -29.02
CA LEU A 680 -5.61 8.77 -29.99
C LEU A 680 -6.73 7.97 -29.32
N ILE A 681 -6.40 7.08 -28.38
CA ILE A 681 -7.36 6.28 -27.61
C ILE A 681 -8.17 7.16 -26.66
N ALA A 682 -7.53 8.05 -25.91
CA ALA A 682 -8.19 8.98 -24.98
C ALA A 682 -9.30 9.81 -25.65
N HIS A 683 -9.11 10.14 -26.92
CA HIS A 683 -10.06 10.87 -27.76
C HIS A 683 -10.81 9.94 -28.72
N SER A 684 -11.07 8.70 -28.33
CA SER A 684 -11.91 7.73 -29.03
C SER A 684 -13.13 7.30 -28.20
N LEU A 685 -13.97 6.42 -28.77
CA LEU A 685 -15.04 5.73 -28.06
C LEU A 685 -14.62 4.28 -27.78
N ASN A 686 -15.41 3.54 -26.98
CA ASN A 686 -15.12 2.13 -26.69
C ASN A 686 -15.15 1.27 -27.96
N LEU A 687 -16.08 1.50 -28.88
CA LEU A 687 -16.24 0.65 -30.07
C LEU A 687 -15.48 1.18 -31.30
N GLU A 688 -15.27 2.49 -31.39
CA GLU A 688 -14.76 3.13 -32.61
C GLU A 688 -13.77 4.28 -32.35
N THR A 689 -13.05 4.67 -33.40
CA THR A 689 -12.20 5.86 -33.40
C THR A 689 -13.02 7.11 -33.71
N ASP A 690 -12.69 8.25 -33.10
CA ASP A 690 -13.48 9.47 -33.21
C ASP A 690 -12.59 10.66 -33.67
N PRO A 691 -12.44 10.87 -35.00
CA PRO A 691 -11.65 11.97 -35.54
C PRO A 691 -12.31 13.35 -35.30
N VAL A 692 -13.63 13.41 -35.14
CA VAL A 692 -14.36 14.68 -34.89
C VAL A 692 -14.02 15.21 -33.50
N ARG A 693 -14.05 14.36 -32.47
CA ARG A 693 -13.63 14.73 -31.10
C ARG A 693 -12.17 15.17 -31.04
N ARG A 694 -11.28 14.50 -31.77
CA ARG A 694 -9.87 14.91 -31.90
C ARG A 694 -9.73 16.28 -32.56
N GLY A 695 -10.44 16.52 -33.66
CA GLY A 695 -10.47 17.82 -34.34
C GLY A 695 -11.02 18.94 -33.46
N LYS A 696 -12.10 18.66 -32.70
CA LYS A 696 -12.66 19.58 -31.69
C LYS A 696 -11.62 19.93 -30.64
N TRP A 697 -10.91 18.96 -30.08
CA TRP A 697 -9.84 19.21 -29.12
C TRP A 697 -8.75 20.12 -29.71
N VAL A 698 -8.29 19.86 -30.94
CA VAL A 698 -7.27 20.71 -31.59
C VAL A 698 -7.79 22.14 -31.74
N ARG A 699 -9.03 22.30 -32.22
CA ARG A 699 -9.64 23.62 -32.44
C ARG A 699 -9.78 24.41 -31.14
N GLU A 700 -10.25 23.78 -30.07
CA GLU A 700 -10.57 24.44 -28.81
C GLU A 700 -9.38 24.57 -27.85
N LYS A 701 -8.57 23.53 -27.72
CA LYS A 701 -7.49 23.46 -26.72
C LYS A 701 -6.16 23.92 -27.27
N LEU A 702 -5.84 23.60 -28.53
CA LEU A 702 -4.56 23.98 -29.12
C LEU A 702 -4.62 25.33 -29.84
N LEU A 703 -5.69 25.58 -30.61
CA LEU A 703 -5.86 26.80 -31.41
C LEU A 703 -6.71 27.88 -30.73
N ALA A 704 -7.19 27.63 -29.50
CA ALA A 704 -8.04 28.53 -28.72
C ALA A 704 -9.28 29.06 -29.47
N GLY A 705 -9.80 28.28 -30.43
CA GLY A 705 -11.03 28.59 -31.14
C GLY A 705 -12.27 28.10 -30.40
N THR A 706 -13.44 28.38 -30.98
CA THR A 706 -14.72 27.86 -30.51
C THR A 706 -15.40 27.05 -31.62
N ILE A 707 -16.11 26.00 -31.23
CA ILE A 707 -17.04 25.26 -32.08
C ILE A 707 -18.41 25.41 -31.45
N ARG A 708 -19.41 25.84 -32.23
CA ARG A 708 -20.79 25.96 -31.75
C ARG A 708 -21.38 24.58 -31.53
N ASP A 709 -22.27 24.46 -30.57
CA ASP A 709 -23.00 23.21 -30.36
C ASP A 709 -23.87 22.88 -31.58
N VAL A 710 -24.02 21.59 -31.85
CA VAL A 710 -24.86 21.09 -32.94
C VAL A 710 -26.33 21.40 -32.60
N PRO A 711 -27.08 22.09 -33.47
CA PRO A 711 -28.51 22.32 -33.24
C PRO A 711 -29.27 21.00 -33.06
N ILE A 712 -30.29 20.98 -32.20
CA ILE A 712 -31.10 19.78 -31.90
C ILE A 712 -31.74 19.17 -33.16
N THR A 713 -31.92 19.97 -34.21
CA THR A 713 -32.56 19.57 -35.48
C THR A 713 -31.63 18.84 -36.46
N VAL A 714 -30.34 18.66 -36.13
CA VAL A 714 -29.35 18.06 -37.04
C VAL A 714 -29.07 16.61 -36.64
N ASP A 715 -29.30 15.68 -37.58
CA ASP A 715 -28.88 14.28 -37.45
C ASP A 715 -27.41 14.12 -37.84
N ALA A 716 -26.53 14.19 -36.84
CA ALA A 716 -25.08 14.06 -36.99
C ALA A 716 -24.58 12.61 -36.87
N LEU A 717 -25.43 11.60 -37.10
CA LEU A 717 -25.02 10.20 -37.10
C LEU A 717 -24.26 9.85 -38.39
N VAL A 718 -23.08 9.25 -38.25
CA VAL A 718 -22.34 8.66 -39.37
C VAL A 718 -22.89 7.24 -39.60
N PRO A 719 -23.39 6.90 -40.80
CA PRO A 719 -23.93 5.57 -41.05
C PRO A 719 -22.91 4.45 -40.81
N GLU A 720 -23.37 3.29 -40.34
CA GLU A 720 -22.54 2.08 -40.28
C GLU A 720 -22.45 1.43 -41.67
N ASP A 721 -21.23 1.24 -42.16
CA ASP A 721 -20.94 0.48 -43.37
C ASP A 721 -19.59 -0.22 -43.20
N HIS A 722 -19.61 -1.55 -43.15
CA HIS A 722 -18.44 -2.39 -42.92
C HIS A 722 -17.49 -2.48 -44.14
N HIS A 723 -17.92 -2.04 -45.32
CA HIS A 723 -17.12 -2.05 -46.55
C HIS A 723 -16.42 -0.72 -46.82
N ARG A 724 -16.67 0.31 -45.98
CA ARG A 724 -16.09 1.64 -46.11
C ARG A 724 -15.26 2.02 -44.90
N THR A 725 -14.16 2.72 -45.15
CA THR A 725 -13.36 3.31 -44.08
C THR A 725 -14.16 4.40 -43.37
N LEU A 726 -13.87 4.65 -42.08
CA LEU A 726 -14.51 5.76 -41.36
C LEU A 726 -14.31 7.11 -42.06
N ARG A 727 -13.16 7.32 -42.72
CA ARG A 727 -12.90 8.53 -43.50
C ARG A 727 -13.93 8.70 -44.62
N GLN A 728 -14.15 7.65 -45.42
CA GLN A 728 -15.14 7.68 -46.51
C GLN A 728 -16.55 7.96 -45.98
N ARG A 729 -16.95 7.28 -44.89
CA ARG A 729 -18.27 7.47 -44.27
C ARG A 729 -18.47 8.88 -43.72
N LEU A 730 -17.42 9.48 -43.13
CA LEU A 730 -17.43 10.87 -42.66
C LEU A 730 -17.47 11.86 -43.82
N ASP A 731 -16.68 11.64 -44.88
CA ASP A 731 -16.66 12.52 -46.05
C ASP A 731 -18.04 12.58 -46.70
N GLU A 732 -18.72 11.44 -46.84
CA GLU A 732 -20.10 11.37 -47.36
C GLU A 732 -21.08 12.17 -46.50
N LYS A 733 -21.04 11.97 -45.18
CA LYS A 733 -21.97 12.65 -44.27
C LYS A 733 -21.70 14.16 -44.20
N THR A 734 -20.43 14.54 -44.14
CA THR A 734 -20.03 15.95 -43.97
C THR A 734 -20.12 16.76 -45.24
N GLN A 735 -20.28 16.15 -46.42
CA GLN A 735 -20.56 16.84 -47.69
C GLN A 735 -22.00 17.38 -47.78
N GLU A 736 -22.92 16.96 -46.89
CA GLU A 736 -24.28 17.51 -46.83
C GLU A 736 -24.25 19.02 -46.54
N SER A 737 -25.03 19.80 -47.30
CA SER A 737 -24.93 21.27 -47.32
C SER A 737 -25.16 21.94 -45.96
N TYR A 738 -26.01 21.36 -45.10
CA TYR A 738 -26.28 21.90 -43.77
C TYR A 738 -25.13 21.69 -42.77
N CYS A 739 -24.27 20.67 -42.95
CA CYS A 739 -23.08 20.47 -42.13
C CYS A 739 -22.09 21.63 -42.34
N TRP A 740 -21.93 22.07 -43.60
CA TRP A 740 -21.04 23.17 -43.95
C TRP A 740 -21.48 24.52 -43.39
N THR A 741 -22.77 24.71 -43.08
CA THR A 741 -23.27 25.98 -42.51
C THR A 741 -22.61 26.34 -41.17
N CYS A 742 -22.14 25.34 -40.39
CA CYS A 742 -21.42 25.55 -39.12
C CYS A 742 -19.89 25.46 -39.25
N HIS A 743 -19.37 24.90 -40.34
CA HIS A 743 -17.94 24.67 -40.58
C HIS A 743 -17.31 25.64 -41.60
N LYS A 744 -18.13 26.36 -42.38
CA LYS A 744 -17.71 27.44 -43.26
C LYS A 744 -17.45 28.69 -42.40
N LYS A 745 -16.19 29.14 -42.39
CA LYS A 745 -15.81 30.40 -41.78
C LYS A 745 -15.98 31.56 -42.74
#